data_AF-A0A8R1HZW4-F1
#
_entry.id   AF-A0A8R1HZW4-F1
#
_cell.length_a   1.000
_cell.length_b   1.000
_cell.length_c   1.000
_cell.angle_alpha   90.00
_cell.angle_beta   90.00
_cell.angle_gamma   90.00
#
_symmetry.space_group_name_H-M   'P 1'
#
loop_
_entity.id
_entity.type
_entity.pdbx_description
1 polymer ?
#
loop_
_entity_poly.entity_id
_entity_poly.type
_entity_poly.pdbx_seq_one_letter_code
_entity_poly.pdbx_strand_id
1 'polypeptide(L)'
;MAWLKSYPFVLSTNLHGGSLVANYPYDDSVTGQDGIYTASADDKLFVELSYRYARAHPKMWKTGRRCGLSADGDNFINGITNGAGWYHLAGGMQDWQYENTNCLEITVEMGCFKFPTDDMLPKLWEEHQFSMLSFMEMGLTGVSGLILDRNNATVANATISVDTGKDIISTPAGEYWRLLPPGDHQVTVSARGLESDSFTVTVVAGQRAIRHDITLLECGANETKSEMYQRGRGKNRIAVLSFDEIGFKVVNELARLTCTGDFAIDTDLTLMLLPNMTSDLKVRLSDFDPQAVLIISEGSVETVTFSVSENEPRLFDKAKMDESLLKALGASVQCDRKLIESNIALRVDDLQLKKAFELGVSIGCDEQMLEKKAATIGTISNMIKNELIKDSVSEFSVVPSAHPGDHFTPDQMIHVTSAAIAELARQECVQEVSRGANKYYLMGSGKPPYTLIAAVEKRTEAMAYEMMSTYCNPETKGEFSEILTQSTLVFMPEIPHTQLNCHDYDTISPFKMLFDEAIAAVPQLDFVVILATGGMKVRYINETLGVARQIAEQYRSEHDLMKSTDQEGCAKSLPTEKEAIRGFSWSDNASRMDKSGVQHPTDNLDALLVQIGCCYENMASGHLYSENQRAVKAALTERLRGVRILGGADGMTVSVDGQHKTLPLLGGRRFVPLPNGEHLIKVRTPGGQTHAQFAAIISDRTPTVEKFIGVQSSNMLIITIASILMIIACTFMCRQRVTSVLNRRGFFNGIGSKQGFERIPLYKSDDEDEDEIFDMQKL
;
A
#
# COMPACT_ATOMS: atom_id res chain seq x y z
N MET A 1 7.74 19.28 36.04
CA MET A 1 6.90 18.15 36.52
C MET A 1 5.57 18.58 37.13
N ALA A 2 5.51 19.19 38.33
CA ALA A 2 4.22 19.52 38.98
C ALA A 2 3.31 20.42 38.13
N TRP A 3 3.86 21.45 37.49
CA TRP A 3 3.12 22.33 36.58
C TRP A 3 2.53 21.58 35.38
N LEU A 4 3.33 20.71 34.75
CA LEU A 4 2.92 19.89 33.60
C LEU A 4 1.79 18.89 33.93
N LYS A 5 1.66 18.50 35.20
CA LYS A 5 0.55 17.67 35.69
C LYS A 5 -0.69 18.47 36.09
N SER A 6 -0.57 19.79 36.23
CA SER A 6 -1.65 20.66 36.71
C SER A 6 -2.60 21.09 35.59
N TYR A 7 -2.16 21.02 34.34
CA TYR A 7 -2.94 21.39 33.16
C TYR A 7 -2.92 20.26 32.14
N PRO A 8 -3.99 20.09 31.35
CA PRO A 8 -4.02 19.12 30.25
C PRO A 8 -3.26 19.67 29.03
N PHE A 9 -1.95 19.85 29.15
CA PHE A 9 -1.12 20.24 28.00
C PHE A 9 -1.21 19.16 26.92
N VAL A 10 -1.38 19.60 25.68
CA VAL A 10 -1.57 18.74 24.50
C VAL A 10 -0.33 18.79 23.59
N LEU A 11 0.19 20.00 23.38
CA LEU A 11 1.35 20.26 22.55
C LEU A 11 2.27 21.25 23.28
N SER A 12 3.59 21.02 23.21
CA SER A 12 4.60 21.85 23.85
C SER A 12 5.85 21.98 22.96
N THR A 13 6.57 23.08 23.12
CA THR A 13 7.97 23.20 22.69
C THR A 13 8.80 23.71 23.84
N ASN A 14 9.99 23.13 24.01
CA ASN A 14 11.03 23.72 24.84
C ASN A 14 12.10 24.35 23.93
N LEU A 15 12.62 25.53 24.30
CA LEU A 15 13.48 26.35 23.44
C LEU A 15 14.91 26.34 23.96
N HIS A 16 15.85 25.99 23.08
CA HIS A 16 17.26 25.79 23.36
C HIS A 16 18.14 26.64 22.43
N GLY A 17 19.44 26.67 22.72
CA GLY A 17 20.45 27.30 21.87
C GLY A 17 21.75 26.52 21.90
N GLY A 18 22.46 26.53 20.78
CA GLY A 18 23.66 25.72 20.56
C GLY A 18 23.70 25.09 19.17
N SER A 19 22.53 24.85 18.57
CA SER A 19 22.41 24.44 17.17
C SER A 19 21.25 25.15 16.45
N LEU A 20 20.87 24.73 15.25
CA LEU A 20 19.67 25.23 14.54
C LEU A 20 18.89 24.08 13.91
N VAL A 21 18.02 23.46 14.70
CA VAL A 21 17.28 22.23 14.38
C VAL A 21 16.03 22.08 15.27
N ALA A 22 15.00 21.40 14.78
CA ALA A 22 13.89 20.91 15.60
C ALA A 22 14.12 19.43 15.95
N ASN A 23 14.38 19.18 17.23
CA ASN A 23 14.69 17.89 17.82
C ASN A 23 13.42 17.24 18.40
N TYR A 24 13.23 15.95 18.16
CA TYR A 24 12.03 15.22 18.59
C TYR A 24 12.32 13.88 19.27
N PRO A 25 11.35 13.34 20.06
CA PRO A 25 11.54 12.12 20.82
C PRO A 25 11.89 10.87 20.00
N TYR A 26 12.57 9.88 20.60
CA TYR A 26 13.18 9.96 21.95
C TYR A 26 14.56 10.63 21.92
N ASP A 27 14.93 11.29 23.03
CA ASP A 27 16.24 11.88 23.27
C ASP A 27 17.28 10.85 23.72
N ASP A 28 16.84 9.70 24.25
CA ASP A 28 17.72 8.64 24.70
C ASP A 28 17.63 7.35 23.87
N SER A 29 18.65 6.51 24.01
CA SER A 29 18.78 5.24 23.30
C SER A 29 18.97 4.13 24.33
N VAL A 30 18.41 2.95 24.06
CA VAL A 30 18.47 1.80 24.97
C VAL A 30 19.92 1.37 25.27
N THR A 31 20.84 1.63 24.34
CA THR A 31 22.27 1.30 24.48
C THR A 31 23.08 2.39 25.18
N GLY A 32 22.53 3.59 25.38
CA GLY A 32 23.26 4.73 25.92
C GLY A 32 24.25 5.37 24.93
N GLN A 33 24.11 5.10 23.63
CA GLN A 33 25.02 5.56 22.57
C GLN A 33 24.37 6.62 21.69
N ASP A 34 25.19 7.55 21.20
CA ASP A 34 24.82 8.59 20.23
C ASP A 34 24.57 8.00 18.83
N GLY A 35 23.81 8.71 17.99
CA GLY A 35 23.63 8.35 16.59
C GLY A 35 22.68 7.18 16.36
N ILE A 36 21.90 6.79 17.38
CA ILE A 36 20.97 5.66 17.31
C ILE A 36 19.55 6.21 17.31
N TYR A 37 18.90 6.10 16.16
CA TYR A 37 17.50 6.47 16.00
C TYR A 37 16.63 5.66 16.97
N THR A 38 15.90 6.36 17.83
CA THR A 38 15.01 5.73 18.81
C THR A 38 13.59 6.27 18.61
N ALA A 39 12.80 5.52 17.85
CA ALA A 39 11.44 5.90 17.46
C ALA A 39 10.46 5.87 18.64
N SER A 40 9.57 6.86 18.72
CA SER A 40 8.43 6.83 19.64
C SER A 40 7.21 6.16 19.02
N ALA A 41 6.19 5.83 19.82
CA ALA A 41 4.94 5.31 19.27
C ALA A 41 4.26 6.33 18.31
N ASP A 42 4.46 7.63 18.54
CA ASP A 42 3.97 8.75 17.75
C ASP A 42 5.04 9.33 16.79
N ASP A 43 6.04 8.54 16.38
CA ASP A 43 7.21 9.02 15.62
C ASP A 43 6.84 9.85 14.38
N LYS A 44 5.90 9.35 13.57
CA LYS A 44 5.42 10.06 12.36
C LYS A 44 4.80 11.42 12.69
N LEU A 45 4.06 11.51 13.80
CA LEU A 45 3.45 12.76 14.25
C LEU A 45 4.53 13.72 14.75
N PHE A 46 5.53 13.24 15.48
CA PHE A 46 6.67 14.05 15.94
C PHE A 46 7.53 14.57 14.79
N VAL A 47 7.76 13.75 13.76
CA VAL A 47 8.43 14.18 12.52
C VAL A 47 7.65 15.31 11.87
N GLU A 48 6.32 15.20 11.75
CA GLU A 48 5.50 16.27 11.18
C GLU A 48 5.54 17.55 12.02
N LEU A 49 5.37 17.43 13.34
CA LEU A 49 5.41 18.57 14.27
C LEU A 49 6.73 19.34 14.15
N SER A 50 7.85 18.61 14.11
CA SER A 50 9.18 19.18 13.96
C SER A 50 9.40 19.78 12.58
N TYR A 51 8.95 19.09 11.54
CA TYR A 51 9.08 19.54 10.16
C TYR A 51 8.29 20.82 9.93
N ARG A 52 7.06 20.93 10.44
CA ARG A 52 6.24 22.16 10.36
C ARG A 52 6.96 23.36 10.96
N TYR A 53 7.55 23.20 12.14
CA TYR A 53 8.35 24.26 12.77
C TYR A 53 9.56 24.64 11.88
N ALA A 54 10.36 23.65 11.48
CA ALA A 54 11.57 23.86 10.70
C ALA A 54 11.27 24.47 9.32
N ARG A 55 10.20 24.03 8.66
CA ARG A 55 9.77 24.45 7.32
C ARG A 55 9.34 25.90 7.26
N ALA A 56 8.66 26.37 8.31
CA ALA A 56 8.26 27.76 8.46
C ALA A 56 9.44 28.70 8.81
N HIS A 57 10.58 28.15 9.25
CA HIS A 57 11.77 28.94 9.58
C HIS A 57 12.57 29.24 8.31
N PRO A 58 13.02 30.48 8.02
CA PRO A 58 13.68 30.83 6.74
C PRO A 58 14.92 29.99 6.38
N LYS A 59 15.61 29.43 7.37
CA LYS A 59 16.87 28.70 7.19
C LYS A 59 16.91 27.29 7.79
N MET A 60 16.02 26.96 8.73
CA MET A 60 16.17 25.74 9.54
C MET A 60 15.90 24.53 8.68
N TRP A 61 14.91 24.57 7.79
CA TRP A 61 14.56 23.44 6.92
C TRP A 61 15.63 23.01 5.90
N LYS A 62 16.65 23.82 5.62
CA LYS A 62 17.54 23.57 4.47
C LYS A 62 18.52 22.43 4.75
N THR A 63 18.44 21.26 4.14
CA THR A 63 19.42 20.19 4.40
C THR A 63 20.87 20.65 4.35
N GLY A 64 21.66 20.30 5.37
CA GLY A 64 23.07 20.64 5.43
C GLY A 64 23.53 21.12 6.80
N ARG A 65 24.79 21.54 6.81
CA ARG A 65 25.48 21.98 8.02
C ARG A 65 24.87 23.25 8.65
N ARG A 66 24.83 23.31 9.98
CA ARG A 66 24.26 24.45 10.73
C ARG A 66 25.29 25.28 11.46
N CYS A 67 26.05 24.65 12.35
CA CYS A 67 26.88 25.33 13.32
C CYS A 67 28.34 24.81 13.28
N GLY A 68 29.26 25.63 13.80
CA GLY A 68 30.69 25.31 13.93
C GLY A 68 31.57 25.67 12.72
N LEU A 69 32.85 25.94 12.97
CA LEU A 69 33.91 26.21 11.98
C LEU A 69 34.83 24.98 11.70
N SER A 70 34.62 23.84 12.38
CA SER A 70 35.42 22.60 12.29
C SER A 70 35.07 21.74 11.04
N ALA A 71 35.62 20.55 10.83
CA ALA A 71 35.13 19.65 9.77
C ALA A 71 33.85 18.87 10.22
N ASP A 72 33.66 18.73 11.53
CA ASP A 72 32.67 17.86 12.19
C ASP A 72 31.40 18.61 12.68
N GLY A 73 30.96 19.65 11.97
CA GLY A 73 29.78 20.42 12.40
C GLY A 73 28.45 19.70 12.13
N ASP A 74 27.45 19.97 12.97
CA ASP A 74 26.12 19.35 12.88
C ASP A 74 25.53 19.48 11.47
N ASN A 75 25.09 18.35 10.91
CA ASN A 75 24.41 18.26 9.63
C ASN A 75 23.02 17.64 9.82
N PHE A 76 21.98 18.40 9.52
CA PHE A 76 20.60 17.94 9.65
C PHE A 76 19.90 17.97 8.30
N ILE A 77 19.12 16.94 8.04
CA ILE A 77 18.26 16.88 6.86
C ILE A 77 16.92 17.48 7.22
N ASN A 78 16.39 18.33 6.33
CA ASN A 78 15.12 19.03 6.52
C ASN A 78 15.01 19.87 7.81
N GLY A 79 16.12 20.11 8.50
CA GLY A 79 16.13 20.90 9.74
C GLY A 79 15.55 20.22 10.96
N ILE A 80 15.40 18.90 10.94
CA ILE A 80 14.84 18.11 12.03
C ILE A 80 15.80 16.99 12.44
N THR A 81 15.65 16.46 13.65
CA THR A 81 16.42 15.30 14.11
C THR A 81 15.70 14.54 15.23
N ASN A 82 15.80 13.20 15.22
CA ASN A 82 15.48 12.40 16.40
C ASN A 82 16.58 12.63 17.44
N GLY A 83 16.21 12.85 18.71
CA GLY A 83 17.17 13.27 19.72
C GLY A 83 18.31 12.28 19.93
N ALA A 84 17.99 11.01 20.16
CA ALA A 84 18.98 9.95 20.28
C ALA A 84 19.77 9.71 18.98
N GLY A 85 19.12 9.92 17.84
CA GLY A 85 19.73 9.92 16.50
C GLY A 85 20.77 11.04 16.32
N TRP A 86 20.69 12.12 17.09
CA TRP A 86 21.73 13.15 17.17
C TRP A 86 22.77 12.81 18.24
N TYR A 87 22.36 12.76 19.51
CA TYR A 87 23.19 12.30 20.62
C TYR A 87 22.31 11.85 21.79
N HIS A 88 22.80 10.90 22.58
CA HIS A 88 22.08 10.34 23.70
C HIS A 88 21.93 11.36 24.85
N LEU A 89 20.69 11.62 25.27
CA LEU A 89 20.36 12.45 26.43
C LEU A 89 19.28 11.79 27.29
N ALA A 90 19.70 11.06 28.33
CA ALA A 90 18.80 10.50 29.32
C ALA A 90 18.30 11.57 30.32
N GLY A 91 17.01 11.51 30.66
CA GLY A 91 16.39 12.38 31.67
C GLY A 91 15.94 13.75 31.16
N GLY A 92 15.79 13.91 29.84
CA GLY A 92 15.27 15.12 29.20
C GLY A 92 13.82 15.45 29.58
N MET A 93 13.46 16.73 29.52
CA MET A 93 12.09 17.19 29.79
C MET A 93 11.12 16.74 28.68
N GLN A 94 11.60 16.69 27.44
CA GLN A 94 10.86 16.32 26.25
C GLN A 94 10.25 14.91 26.39
N ASP A 95 11.08 13.91 26.62
CA ASP A 95 10.64 12.52 26.78
C ASP A 95 9.82 12.34 28.06
N TRP A 96 10.14 13.08 29.13
CA TRP A 96 9.35 13.05 30.36
C TRP A 96 7.91 13.49 30.11
N GLN A 97 7.67 14.56 29.32
CA GLN A 97 6.33 15.01 28.94
C GLN A 97 5.58 13.91 28.19
N TYR A 98 6.22 13.34 27.16
CA TYR A 98 5.60 12.32 26.33
C TYR A 98 5.27 11.06 27.11
N GLU A 99 6.13 10.60 28.02
CA GLU A 99 5.86 9.41 28.83
C GLU A 99 4.83 9.65 29.93
N ASN A 100 4.93 10.78 30.63
CA ASN A 100 4.20 10.98 31.87
C ASN A 100 2.92 11.81 31.71
N THR A 101 2.65 12.41 30.56
CA THR A 101 1.45 13.22 30.32
C THR A 101 0.82 12.88 28.95
N ASN A 102 -0.23 13.59 28.56
CA ASN A 102 -0.76 13.53 27.19
C ASN A 102 0.00 14.44 26.22
N CYS A 103 0.93 15.27 26.72
CA CYS A 103 1.55 16.33 25.95
C CYS A 103 2.64 15.79 25.02
N LEU A 104 2.57 16.20 23.76
CA LEU A 104 3.63 15.99 22.77
C LEU A 104 4.58 17.18 22.85
N GLU A 105 5.84 16.96 23.24
CA GLU A 105 6.86 18.02 23.28
C GLU A 105 7.96 17.78 22.25
N ILE A 106 8.40 18.86 21.59
CA ILE A 106 9.66 18.88 20.82
C ILE A 106 10.64 19.91 21.42
N THR A 107 11.92 19.72 21.17
CA THR A 107 13.00 20.63 21.55
C THR A 107 13.42 21.44 20.33
N VAL A 108 13.42 22.77 20.41
CA VAL A 108 13.85 23.63 19.30
C VAL A 108 15.17 24.30 19.64
N GLU A 109 16.21 23.97 18.90
CA GLU A 109 17.48 24.69 18.90
C GLU A 109 17.36 25.94 18.02
N MET A 110 17.30 27.12 18.65
CA MET A 110 16.96 28.39 17.99
C MET A 110 18.13 29.06 17.26
N GLY A 111 19.36 28.59 17.47
CA GLY A 111 20.53 29.16 16.81
C GLY A 111 21.85 28.75 17.45
N CYS A 112 22.93 28.85 16.65
CA CYS A 112 24.27 28.42 17.06
C CYS A 112 24.81 29.18 18.28
N PHE A 113 24.40 30.44 18.46
CA PHE A 113 24.85 31.27 19.57
C PHE A 113 23.92 31.07 20.75
N LYS A 114 24.38 30.33 21.77
CA LYS A 114 23.64 30.11 23.02
C LYS A 114 23.22 31.42 23.71
N PHE A 115 24.07 32.44 23.58
CA PHE A 115 23.85 33.77 24.14
C PHE A 115 24.07 34.82 23.04
N PRO A 116 23.06 35.10 22.20
CA PRO A 116 23.17 36.10 21.14
C PRO A 116 23.30 37.52 21.73
N THR A 117 23.91 38.44 20.97
CA THR A 117 23.97 39.87 21.35
C THR A 117 22.65 40.58 21.08
N ASP A 118 22.41 41.71 21.74
CA ASP A 118 21.14 42.46 21.66
C ASP A 118 20.73 42.81 20.22
N ASP A 119 21.70 43.10 19.35
CA ASP A 119 21.48 43.42 17.93
C ASP A 119 21.00 42.22 17.08
N MET A 120 21.17 40.99 17.57
CA MET A 120 20.70 39.77 16.91
C MET A 120 19.26 39.41 17.27
N LEU A 121 18.72 39.92 18.38
CA LEU A 121 17.39 39.55 18.89
C LEU A 121 16.24 39.86 17.91
N PRO A 122 16.18 41.04 17.25
CA PRO A 122 15.12 41.32 16.28
C PRO A 122 15.11 40.30 15.14
N LYS A 123 16.29 39.92 14.65
CA LYS A 123 16.44 38.93 13.58
C LYS A 123 16.06 37.53 14.02
N LEU A 124 16.42 37.11 15.23
CA LEU A 124 15.98 35.83 15.80
C LEU A 124 14.46 35.76 15.90
N TRP A 125 13.81 36.84 16.36
CA TRP A 125 12.35 36.94 16.38
C TRP A 125 11.76 36.84 14.98
N GLU A 126 12.28 37.62 14.02
CA GLU A 126 11.81 37.62 12.64
C GLU A 126 11.89 36.24 11.98
N GLU A 127 12.95 35.48 12.29
CA GLU A 127 13.19 34.14 11.75
C GLU A 127 12.28 33.07 12.39
N HIS A 128 11.91 33.21 13.67
CA HIS A 128 11.15 32.19 14.41
C HIS A 128 9.65 32.45 14.56
N GLN A 129 9.16 33.69 14.47
CA GLN A 129 7.77 34.02 14.78
C GLN A 129 6.74 33.18 14.00
N PHE A 130 6.97 32.95 12.70
CA PHE A 130 6.07 32.15 11.86
C PHE A 130 6.20 30.65 12.13
N SER A 131 7.39 30.17 12.51
CA SER A 131 7.57 28.78 12.98
C SER A 131 6.80 28.50 14.25
N MET A 132 6.87 29.42 15.22
CA MET A 132 6.13 29.30 16.47
C MET A 132 4.62 29.30 16.22
N LEU A 133 4.12 30.19 15.35
CA LEU A 133 2.70 30.23 14.96
C LEU A 133 2.28 28.94 14.24
N SER A 134 3.03 28.50 13.24
CA SER A 134 2.72 27.28 12.48
C SER A 134 2.71 26.04 13.38
N PHE A 135 3.61 25.97 14.37
CA PHE A 135 3.61 24.90 15.35
C PHE A 135 2.41 24.97 16.29
N MET A 136 2.04 26.16 16.78
CA MET A 136 0.84 26.33 17.62
C MET A 136 -0.44 25.93 16.87
N GLU A 137 -0.52 26.16 15.56
CA GLU A 137 -1.64 25.73 14.73
C GLU A 137 -1.80 24.20 14.68
N MET A 138 -0.70 23.44 14.75
CA MET A 138 -0.75 21.97 14.83
C MET A 138 -1.46 21.48 16.10
N GLY A 139 -1.40 22.26 17.18
CA GLY A 139 -2.15 21.97 18.41
C GLY A 139 -3.68 22.01 18.23
N LEU A 140 -4.16 22.50 17.09
CA LEU A 140 -5.56 22.61 16.74
C LEU A 140 -6.02 21.55 15.73
N THR A 141 -5.24 20.49 15.45
CA THR A 141 -5.58 19.43 14.49
C THR A 141 -5.90 18.10 15.18
N GLY A 142 -6.29 17.08 14.41
CA GLY A 142 -6.63 15.74 14.93
C GLY A 142 -8.09 15.61 15.36
N VAL A 143 -8.32 15.05 16.55
CA VAL A 143 -9.67 14.82 17.10
C VAL A 143 -9.74 15.28 18.56
N SER A 144 -10.88 15.83 18.96
CA SER A 144 -11.13 16.24 20.35
C SER A 144 -12.60 16.07 20.70
N GLY A 145 -12.95 16.04 21.99
CA GLY A 145 -14.35 15.96 22.39
C GLY A 145 -14.54 15.66 23.87
N LEU A 146 -15.77 15.32 24.21
CA LEU A 146 -16.19 14.90 25.55
C LEU A 146 -16.56 13.42 25.58
N ILE A 147 -16.21 12.75 26.67
CA ILE A 147 -16.60 11.37 26.95
C ILE A 147 -17.66 11.41 28.05
N LEU A 148 -18.83 10.90 27.73
CA LEU A 148 -20.01 10.89 28.59
C LEU A 148 -20.45 9.45 28.89
N ASP A 149 -21.18 9.26 29.98
CA ASP A 149 -21.96 8.05 30.23
C ASP A 149 -23.41 8.22 29.74
N ARG A 150 -24.21 7.16 29.85
CA ARG A 150 -25.63 7.16 29.45
C ARG A 150 -26.48 8.22 30.18
N ASN A 151 -26.03 8.70 31.34
CA ASN A 151 -26.70 9.73 32.13
C ASN A 151 -26.18 11.15 31.81
N ASN A 152 -25.40 11.31 30.75
CA ASN A 152 -24.68 12.53 30.36
C ASN A 152 -23.69 13.02 31.44
N ALA A 153 -23.21 12.15 32.34
CA ALA A 153 -22.14 12.48 33.26
C ALA A 153 -20.78 12.32 32.57
N THR A 154 -19.83 13.19 32.90
CA THR A 154 -18.49 13.18 32.31
C THR A 154 -17.65 12.01 32.82
N VAL A 155 -16.97 11.30 31.92
CA VAL A 155 -16.13 10.14 32.25
C VAL A 155 -14.66 10.56 32.30
N ALA A 156 -14.16 10.71 33.52
CA ALA A 156 -12.75 11.00 33.79
C ALA A 156 -11.87 9.75 33.66
N ASN A 157 -10.59 9.94 33.33
CA ASN A 157 -9.60 8.88 33.19
C ASN A 157 -9.97 7.78 32.18
N ALA A 158 -10.83 8.10 31.22
CA ALA A 158 -11.04 7.23 30.06
C ALA A 158 -9.77 7.23 29.22
N THR A 159 -9.43 6.09 28.64
CA THR A 159 -8.34 5.99 27.69
C THR A 159 -8.85 6.13 26.27
N ILE A 160 -8.16 6.95 25.48
CA ILE A 160 -8.37 7.14 24.06
C ILE A 160 -7.15 6.54 23.36
N SER A 161 -7.40 5.51 22.57
CA SER A 161 -6.42 4.77 21.79
C SER A 161 -6.65 5.00 20.31
N VAL A 162 -5.57 4.96 19.54
CA VAL A 162 -5.60 5.08 18.08
C VAL A 162 -4.87 3.90 17.45
N ASP A 163 -5.04 3.73 16.15
CA ASP A 163 -4.41 2.67 15.35
C ASP A 163 -2.89 2.65 15.48
N THR A 164 -2.23 3.81 15.43
CA THR A 164 -0.79 3.99 15.66
C THR A 164 -0.54 5.18 16.58
N GLY A 165 0.13 4.96 17.71
CA GLY A 165 0.53 6.04 18.62
C GLY A 165 0.33 5.72 20.09
N LYS A 166 0.63 6.69 20.95
CA LYS A 166 0.42 6.58 22.39
C LYS A 166 -1.06 6.78 22.77
N ASP A 167 -1.48 6.00 23.75
CA ASP A 167 -2.74 6.20 24.47
C ASP A 167 -2.75 7.51 25.28
N ILE A 168 -3.83 8.27 25.17
CA ILE A 168 -4.06 9.47 25.98
C ILE A 168 -5.21 9.24 26.97
N ILE A 169 -5.24 10.06 28.03
CA ILE A 169 -6.22 9.95 29.11
C ILE A 169 -7.14 11.18 29.13
N SER A 170 -8.44 11.00 29.32
CA SER A 170 -9.39 12.11 29.44
C SER A 170 -9.18 12.92 30.73
N THR A 171 -9.53 14.21 30.68
CA THR A 171 -9.45 15.10 31.84
C THR A 171 -10.48 14.72 32.91
N PRO A 172 -10.41 15.30 34.13
CA PRO A 172 -11.47 15.16 35.12
C PRO A 172 -12.86 15.60 34.64
N ALA A 173 -12.94 16.44 33.60
CA ALA A 173 -14.18 16.87 32.95
C ALA A 173 -14.57 15.99 31.75
N GLY A 174 -13.86 14.87 31.52
CA GLY A 174 -14.11 13.96 30.40
C GLY A 174 -13.66 14.49 29.04
N GLU A 175 -12.90 15.58 28.99
CA GLU A 175 -12.38 16.15 27.75
C GLU A 175 -11.17 15.36 27.25
N TYR A 176 -10.98 15.31 25.93
CA TYR A 176 -9.78 14.75 25.32
C TYR A 176 -9.36 15.52 24.07
N TRP A 177 -8.06 15.49 23.78
CA TRP A 177 -7.45 16.03 22.56
C TRP A 177 -6.37 15.08 22.09
N ARG A 178 -6.56 14.50 20.90
CA ARG A 178 -5.62 13.59 20.27
C ARG A 178 -5.18 14.19 18.93
N LEU A 179 -3.95 14.70 18.90
CA LEU A 179 -3.33 15.11 17.64
C LEU A 179 -3.10 13.86 16.78
N LEU A 180 -3.38 14.01 15.50
CA LEU A 180 -3.26 12.95 14.52
C LEU A 180 -2.74 13.56 13.21
N PRO A 181 -1.85 12.86 12.49
CA PRO A 181 -1.45 13.29 11.15
C PRO A 181 -2.64 13.16 10.17
N PRO A 182 -2.57 13.80 8.99
CA PRO A 182 -3.56 13.59 7.94
C PRO A 182 -3.69 12.10 7.57
N GLY A 183 -4.91 11.60 7.43
CA GLY A 183 -5.21 10.19 7.16
C GLY A 183 -6.51 9.71 7.83
N ASP A 184 -6.88 8.46 7.57
CA ASP A 184 -7.98 7.78 8.24
C ASP A 184 -7.46 7.07 9.49
N HIS A 185 -8.08 7.36 10.63
CA HIS A 185 -7.69 6.82 11.93
C HIS A 185 -8.86 6.14 12.60
N GLN A 186 -8.62 4.97 13.18
CA GLN A 186 -9.59 4.32 14.05
C GLN A 186 -9.31 4.71 15.51
N VAL A 187 -10.27 5.39 16.13
CA VAL A 187 -10.18 5.82 17.53
C VAL A 187 -11.03 4.88 18.37
N THR A 188 -10.47 4.36 19.45
CA THR A 188 -11.18 3.54 20.43
C THR A 188 -11.13 4.22 21.79
N VAL A 189 -12.30 4.38 22.40
CA VAL A 189 -12.44 4.99 23.72
C VAL A 189 -12.90 3.92 24.70
N SER A 190 -12.22 3.84 25.84
CA SER A 190 -12.49 2.82 26.86
C SER A 190 -12.37 3.41 28.25
N ALA A 191 -13.22 2.97 29.17
CA ALA A 191 -13.19 3.41 30.55
C ALA A 191 -13.59 2.24 31.46
N ARG A 192 -13.02 2.18 32.66
CA ARG A 192 -13.30 1.10 33.60
C ARG A 192 -14.79 1.08 33.96
N GLY A 193 -15.43 -0.08 33.84
CA GLY A 193 -16.85 -0.25 34.14
C GLY A 193 -17.79 0.23 33.03
N LEU A 194 -17.26 0.63 31.88
CA LEU A 194 -18.04 1.04 30.70
C LEU A 194 -17.58 0.24 29.47
N GLU A 195 -18.50 -0.02 28.57
CA GLU A 195 -18.21 -0.64 27.27
C GLU A 195 -17.40 0.31 26.40
N SER A 196 -16.31 -0.21 25.85
CA SER A 196 -15.52 0.51 24.86
C SER A 196 -16.33 0.74 23.59
N ASP A 197 -16.12 1.87 22.95
CA ASP A 197 -16.70 2.17 21.64
C ASP A 197 -15.62 2.73 20.71
N SER A 198 -15.79 2.48 19.42
CA SER A 198 -14.81 2.83 18.40
C SER A 198 -15.47 3.58 17.25
N PHE A 199 -14.76 4.57 16.72
CA PHE A 199 -15.20 5.35 15.58
C PHE A 199 -14.02 5.64 14.66
N THR A 200 -14.31 5.83 13.37
CA THR A 200 -13.31 6.24 12.39
C THR A 200 -13.37 7.75 12.20
N VAL A 201 -12.21 8.39 12.11
CA VAL A 201 -12.07 9.82 11.84
C VAL A 201 -11.08 10.03 10.69
N THR A 202 -11.48 10.85 9.71
CA THR A 202 -10.60 11.24 8.59
C THR A 202 -10.04 12.62 8.89
N VAL A 203 -8.74 12.71 9.16
CA VAL A 203 -8.03 13.97 9.39
C VAL A 203 -7.48 14.48 8.06
N VAL A 204 -7.87 15.69 7.67
CA VAL A 204 -7.40 16.31 6.42
C VAL A 204 -6.37 17.38 6.73
N ALA A 205 -5.30 17.46 5.94
CA ALA A 205 -4.26 18.46 6.10
C ALA A 205 -4.83 19.90 6.12
N GLY A 206 -4.39 20.70 7.08
CA GLY A 206 -4.83 22.10 7.26
C GLY A 206 -6.23 22.28 7.86
N GLN A 207 -6.96 21.20 8.19
CA GLN A 207 -8.24 21.30 8.89
C GLN A 207 -8.05 21.34 10.41
N ARG A 208 -8.99 22.02 11.09
CA ARG A 208 -9.09 22.00 12.55
C ARG A 208 -9.54 20.63 13.06
N ALA A 209 -9.24 20.39 14.32
CA ALA A 209 -9.58 19.18 15.03
C ALA A 209 -11.08 18.90 14.92
N ILE A 210 -11.40 17.66 14.55
CA ILE A 210 -12.77 17.21 14.46
C ILE A 210 -13.29 17.04 15.88
N ARG A 211 -14.40 17.70 16.20
CA ARG A 211 -15.07 17.49 17.48
C ARG A 211 -15.93 16.22 17.41
N HIS A 212 -15.65 15.26 18.27
CA HIS A 212 -16.39 14.01 18.40
C HIS A 212 -16.67 13.69 19.88
N ASP A 213 -17.87 14.00 20.34
CA ASP A 213 -18.32 13.65 21.68
C ASP A 213 -18.86 12.20 21.64
N ILE A 214 -18.48 11.37 22.61
CA ILE A 214 -18.82 9.95 22.66
C ILE A 214 -19.52 9.60 23.96
N THR A 215 -20.52 8.73 23.89
CA THR A 215 -21.24 8.22 25.06
C THR A 215 -20.94 6.74 25.24
N LEU A 216 -20.26 6.38 26.32
CA LEU A 216 -20.00 5.00 26.68
C LEU A 216 -21.16 4.43 27.48
N LEU A 217 -21.48 3.16 27.24
CA LEU A 217 -22.55 2.45 27.93
C LEU A 217 -22.01 1.68 29.13
N GLU A 218 -22.86 1.38 30.11
CA GLU A 218 -22.49 0.46 31.19
C GLU A 218 -22.19 -0.94 30.65
N CYS A 219 -21.29 -1.67 31.31
CA CYS A 219 -20.96 -3.05 30.96
C CYS A 219 -22.24 -3.90 30.81
N GLY A 220 -22.43 -4.53 29.66
CA GLY A 220 -23.61 -5.38 29.39
C GLY A 220 -24.93 -4.63 29.10
N ALA A 221 -24.95 -3.29 29.05
CA ALA A 221 -26.15 -2.52 28.70
C ALA A 221 -26.46 -2.46 27.19
N ASN A 222 -25.66 -3.15 26.36
CA ASN A 222 -25.72 -3.09 24.91
C ASN A 222 -26.78 -4.07 24.37
N GLU A 223 -28.07 -3.82 24.67
CA GLU A 223 -29.19 -4.71 24.33
C GLU A 223 -29.52 -4.79 22.82
N THR A 224 -28.84 -4.01 21.96
CA THR A 224 -29.26 -3.80 20.56
C THR A 224 -28.18 -3.95 19.48
N LYS A 225 -26.93 -4.30 19.82
CA LYS A 225 -25.88 -4.59 18.83
C LYS A 225 -25.51 -6.07 18.91
N SER A 226 -25.51 -6.76 17.76
CA SER A 226 -25.01 -8.12 17.58
C SER A 226 -23.75 -8.35 18.43
N GLU A 227 -23.88 -9.15 19.50
CA GLU A 227 -22.97 -9.17 20.65
C GLU A 227 -21.53 -9.51 20.23
N MET A 228 -20.70 -8.47 20.13
CA MET A 228 -19.26 -8.56 19.96
C MET A 228 -18.63 -7.54 20.89
N TYR A 229 -17.68 -8.00 21.71
CA TYR A 229 -16.97 -7.15 22.66
C TYR A 229 -15.49 -7.19 22.38
N GLN A 230 -14.87 -6.01 22.22
CA GLN A 230 -13.42 -5.91 22.11
C GLN A 230 -12.83 -5.47 23.45
N ARG A 231 -11.73 -6.10 23.88
CA ARG A 231 -11.06 -5.85 25.16
C ARG A 231 -9.55 -5.91 25.00
N GLY A 232 -8.79 -5.20 25.83
CA GLY A 232 -7.32 -5.15 25.70
C GLY A 232 -6.87 -4.33 24.48
N ARG A 233 -5.55 -4.14 24.34
CA ARG A 233 -4.94 -3.19 23.38
C ARG A 233 -3.59 -3.63 22.82
N GLY A 234 -3.21 -4.87 23.07
CA GLY A 234 -1.90 -5.31 22.67
C GLY A 234 -1.86 -5.95 21.29
N LYS A 235 -0.64 -6.05 20.76
CA LYS A 235 -0.38 -6.54 19.40
C LYS A 235 -0.89 -7.96 19.14
N ASN A 236 -1.03 -8.78 20.18
CA ASN A 236 -1.49 -10.15 20.01
C ASN A 236 -3.01 -10.18 19.97
N ARG A 237 -3.59 -10.64 18.86
CA ARG A 237 -5.03 -10.64 18.63
C ARG A 237 -5.59 -12.04 18.81
N ILE A 238 -6.47 -12.22 19.79
CA ILE A 238 -7.15 -13.51 20.06
C ILE A 238 -8.65 -13.31 19.98
N ALA A 239 -9.34 -14.16 19.22
CA ALA A 239 -10.80 -14.22 19.22
C ALA A 239 -11.28 -15.33 20.16
N VAL A 240 -12.31 -15.08 20.95
CA VAL A 240 -12.97 -16.06 21.81
C VAL A 240 -14.43 -16.14 21.40
N LEU A 241 -14.88 -17.29 20.91
CA LEU A 241 -16.21 -17.46 20.34
C LEU A 241 -16.91 -18.71 20.84
N SER A 242 -18.24 -18.73 20.74
CA SER A 242 -19.04 -19.90 21.10
C SER A 242 -20.15 -20.20 20.09
N PHE A 243 -20.58 -21.46 20.08
CA PHE A 243 -21.61 -21.99 19.18
C PHE A 243 -22.81 -22.62 19.89
N ASP A 244 -22.75 -22.74 21.23
CA ASP A 244 -23.79 -23.33 22.08
C ASP A 244 -24.13 -22.41 23.27
N GLU A 245 -25.19 -22.77 24.01
CA GLU A 245 -25.77 -21.95 25.07
C GLU A 245 -24.85 -21.77 26.29
N ILE A 246 -24.09 -22.80 26.67
CA ILE A 246 -23.19 -22.73 27.83
C ILE A 246 -21.96 -21.89 27.46
N GLY A 247 -21.40 -22.10 26.27
CA GLY A 247 -20.35 -21.26 25.71
C GLY A 247 -20.78 -19.80 25.65
N PHE A 248 -21.99 -19.50 25.18
CA PHE A 248 -22.56 -18.16 25.14
C PHE A 248 -22.54 -17.49 26.52
N LYS A 249 -23.02 -18.18 27.56
CA LYS A 249 -23.04 -17.68 28.94
C LYS A 249 -21.63 -17.39 29.46
N VAL A 250 -20.65 -18.27 29.18
CA VAL A 250 -19.27 -18.09 29.64
C VAL A 250 -18.53 -16.96 28.91
N VAL A 251 -18.72 -16.82 27.60
CA VAL A 251 -18.10 -15.73 26.83
C VAL A 251 -18.72 -14.38 27.24
N ASN A 252 -20.03 -14.30 27.49
CA ASN A 252 -20.67 -13.11 28.02
C ASN A 252 -20.18 -12.75 29.43
N GLU A 253 -20.01 -13.75 30.30
CA GLU A 253 -19.45 -13.51 31.63
C GLU A 253 -17.99 -13.04 31.58
N LEU A 254 -17.19 -13.58 30.65
CA LEU A 254 -15.83 -13.07 30.40
C LEU A 254 -15.86 -11.62 29.91
N ALA A 255 -16.80 -11.26 29.01
CA ALA A 255 -16.97 -9.89 28.54
C ALA A 255 -17.33 -8.92 29.68
N ARG A 256 -18.13 -9.38 30.66
CA ARG A 256 -18.47 -8.62 31.87
C ARG A 256 -17.25 -8.43 32.78
N LEU A 257 -16.57 -9.51 33.15
CA LEU A 257 -15.41 -9.49 34.06
C LEU A 257 -14.27 -8.61 33.53
N THR A 258 -14.04 -8.64 32.21
CA THR A 258 -13.03 -7.82 31.54
C THR A 258 -13.42 -6.35 31.45
N CYS A 259 -14.72 -6.03 31.44
CA CYS A 259 -15.23 -4.66 31.41
C CYS A 259 -15.24 -4.00 32.79
N THR A 260 -15.66 -4.72 33.84
CA THR A 260 -15.64 -4.24 35.23
C THR A 260 -14.23 -4.11 35.79
N GLY A 261 -13.27 -4.83 35.19
CA GLY A 261 -11.89 -4.93 35.64
C GLY A 261 -11.69 -5.96 36.75
N ASP A 262 -12.64 -6.88 36.92
CA ASP A 262 -12.52 -8.04 37.83
C ASP A 262 -11.56 -9.10 37.25
N PHE A 263 -11.36 -9.09 35.94
CA PHE A 263 -10.32 -9.85 35.25
C PHE A 263 -9.42 -8.92 34.43
N ALA A 264 -8.11 -8.96 34.69
CA ALA A 264 -7.13 -8.18 33.96
C ALA A 264 -6.64 -8.95 32.71
N ILE A 265 -6.80 -8.32 31.55
CA ILE A 265 -6.20 -8.79 30.31
C ILE A 265 -4.74 -8.34 30.28
N ASP A 266 -3.86 -9.21 29.80
CA ASP A 266 -2.45 -8.87 29.59
C ASP A 266 -2.29 -7.66 28.65
N THR A 267 -1.31 -6.80 28.92
CA THR A 267 -1.10 -5.55 28.17
C THR A 267 -0.80 -5.76 26.69
N ASP A 268 -0.19 -6.90 26.30
CA ASP A 268 0.09 -7.20 24.89
C ASP A 268 -1.00 -8.04 24.22
N LEU A 269 -2.19 -8.13 24.82
CA LEU A 269 -3.32 -8.86 24.27
C LEU A 269 -4.49 -7.95 23.88
N THR A 270 -5.09 -8.21 22.72
CA THR A 270 -6.40 -7.72 22.30
C THR A 270 -7.32 -8.92 22.10
N LEU A 271 -8.45 -8.92 22.80
CA LEU A 271 -9.49 -9.95 22.75
C LEU A 271 -10.70 -9.46 21.96
N MET A 272 -11.18 -10.29 21.04
CA MET A 272 -12.50 -10.18 20.43
C MET A 272 -13.40 -11.28 20.99
N LEU A 273 -14.35 -10.92 21.84
CA LEU A 273 -15.29 -11.84 22.49
C LEU A 273 -16.60 -11.87 21.70
N LEU A 274 -16.98 -13.05 21.24
CA LEU A 274 -18.11 -13.31 20.36
C LEU A 274 -19.02 -14.37 20.99
N PRO A 275 -19.90 -14.00 21.94
CA PRO A 275 -20.80 -14.96 22.60
C PRO A 275 -21.66 -15.74 21.61
N ASN A 276 -22.09 -15.10 20.51
CA ASN A 276 -22.88 -15.76 19.48
C ASN A 276 -22.36 -15.43 18.08
N MET A 277 -21.80 -16.44 17.40
CA MET A 277 -21.30 -16.29 16.04
C MET A 277 -22.43 -16.23 15.00
N THR A 278 -22.52 -15.11 14.30
CA THR A 278 -23.42 -14.87 13.15
C THR A 278 -22.63 -14.60 11.87
N SER A 279 -23.29 -14.64 10.71
CA SER A 279 -22.65 -14.41 9.40
C SER A 279 -22.09 -12.99 9.25
N ASP A 280 -22.70 -11.99 9.88
CA ASP A 280 -22.23 -10.59 9.87
C ASP A 280 -20.92 -10.43 10.65
N LEU A 281 -20.81 -11.12 11.79
CA LEU A 281 -19.62 -11.11 12.63
C LEU A 281 -18.44 -11.85 12.01
N LYS A 282 -18.67 -12.71 11.01
CA LYS A 282 -17.60 -13.40 10.27
C LYS A 282 -16.70 -12.44 9.51
N VAL A 283 -17.28 -11.41 8.89
CA VAL A 283 -16.50 -10.36 8.20
C VAL A 283 -15.64 -9.61 9.21
N ARG A 284 -16.24 -9.20 10.33
CA ARG A 284 -15.52 -8.49 11.40
C ARG A 284 -14.42 -9.33 12.04
N LEU A 285 -14.64 -10.63 12.20
CA LEU A 285 -13.63 -11.57 12.68
C LEU A 285 -12.48 -11.72 11.69
N SER A 286 -12.76 -11.71 10.38
CA SER A 286 -11.72 -11.69 9.35
C SER A 286 -10.94 -10.38 9.36
N ASP A 287 -11.60 -9.23 9.51
CA ASP A 287 -10.95 -7.92 9.58
C ASP A 287 -10.09 -7.77 10.85
N PHE A 288 -10.46 -8.45 11.94
CA PHE A 288 -9.66 -8.50 13.15
C PHE A 288 -8.32 -9.24 12.97
N ASP A 289 -8.23 -10.15 11.99
CA ASP A 289 -7.07 -11.02 11.68
C ASP A 289 -6.45 -11.66 12.96
N PRO A 290 -7.22 -12.48 13.71
CA PRO A 290 -6.74 -13.08 14.94
C PRO A 290 -5.58 -14.05 14.69
N GLN A 291 -4.58 -14.02 15.58
CA GLN A 291 -3.50 -15.01 15.61
C GLN A 291 -3.96 -16.34 16.21
N ALA A 292 -4.93 -16.30 17.13
CA ALA A 292 -5.57 -17.49 17.67
C ALA A 292 -7.07 -17.31 17.86
N VAL A 293 -7.79 -18.42 17.76
CA VAL A 293 -9.24 -18.47 17.95
C VAL A 293 -9.53 -19.55 18.99
N LEU A 294 -10.15 -19.14 20.10
CA LEU A 294 -10.63 -20.03 21.15
C LEU A 294 -12.12 -20.30 20.95
N ILE A 295 -12.45 -21.56 20.70
CA ILE A 295 -13.84 -22.00 20.53
C ILE A 295 -14.31 -22.61 21.84
N ILE A 296 -15.18 -21.91 22.55
CA ILE A 296 -15.70 -22.33 23.85
C ILE A 296 -16.99 -23.13 23.63
N SER A 297 -17.03 -24.33 24.18
CA SER A 297 -18.18 -25.21 24.05
C SER A 297 -18.43 -26.06 25.29
N GLU A 298 -19.66 -26.53 25.45
CA GLU A 298 -19.96 -27.56 26.44
C GLU A 298 -19.33 -28.92 26.09
N GLY A 299 -18.95 -29.67 27.11
CA GLY A 299 -18.46 -31.03 26.93
C GLY A 299 -17.52 -31.50 28.03
N SER A 300 -17.02 -32.72 27.88
CA SER A 300 -16.00 -33.25 28.78
C SER A 300 -14.77 -32.34 28.75
N VAL A 301 -14.26 -31.91 29.92
CA VAL A 301 -13.16 -30.94 30.03
C VAL A 301 -11.90 -31.45 29.31
N GLU A 302 -11.69 -30.96 28.09
CA GLU A 302 -10.62 -31.32 27.17
C GLU A 302 -10.48 -30.22 26.09
N THR A 303 -9.33 -30.20 25.42
CA THR A 303 -9.08 -29.34 24.25
C THR A 303 -9.11 -30.13 22.94
N VAL A 304 -9.45 -29.45 21.84
CA VAL A 304 -9.45 -29.97 20.47
C VAL A 304 -8.79 -28.95 19.55
N THR A 305 -7.74 -29.34 18.83
CA THR A 305 -7.11 -28.47 17.81
C THR A 305 -7.81 -28.65 16.48
N PHE A 306 -8.28 -27.57 15.86
CA PHE A 306 -8.91 -27.57 14.53
C PHE A 306 -7.96 -27.16 13.41
N SER A 307 -6.94 -26.36 13.74
CA SER A 307 -5.98 -25.85 12.76
C SER A 307 -5.05 -26.93 12.20
N VAL A 308 -4.57 -26.72 10.97
CA VAL A 308 -3.48 -27.52 10.38
C VAL A 308 -2.22 -27.41 11.23
N SER A 309 -1.42 -28.48 11.32
CA SER A 309 -0.21 -28.56 12.14
C SER A 309 0.81 -27.44 11.93
N GLU A 310 0.79 -26.76 10.77
CA GLU A 310 1.66 -25.62 10.48
C GLU A 310 1.28 -24.33 11.24
N ASN A 311 0.03 -24.21 11.69
CA ASN A 311 -0.48 -23.08 12.47
C ASN A 311 -0.47 -23.34 13.98
N GLU A 312 -0.21 -24.57 14.41
CA GLU A 312 -0.07 -24.91 15.82
C GLU A 312 1.28 -24.40 16.36
N PRO A 313 1.30 -23.65 17.47
CA PRO A 313 2.55 -23.19 18.05
C PRO A 313 3.49 -24.34 18.43
N ARG A 314 4.78 -24.22 18.08
CA ARG A 314 5.78 -25.29 18.30
C ARG A 314 5.94 -25.71 19.75
N LEU A 315 5.66 -24.81 20.69
CA LEU A 315 5.82 -25.02 22.13
C LEU A 315 4.50 -25.41 22.82
N PHE A 316 3.38 -25.42 22.09
CA PHE A 316 2.09 -25.81 22.64
C PHE A 316 2.05 -27.30 22.99
N ASP A 317 1.65 -27.62 24.23
CA ASP A 317 1.55 -28.98 24.76
C ASP A 317 0.12 -29.26 25.20
N LYS A 318 -0.64 -29.91 24.32
CA LYS A 318 -2.04 -30.26 24.53
C LYS A 318 -2.28 -31.04 25.83
N ALA A 319 -1.41 -32.01 26.15
CA ALA A 319 -1.60 -32.88 27.31
C ALA A 319 -1.47 -32.10 28.63
N LYS A 320 -0.50 -31.19 28.71
CA LYS A 320 -0.36 -30.29 29.87
C LYS A 320 -1.49 -29.29 29.98
N MET A 321 -2.00 -28.82 28.85
CA MET A 321 -3.16 -27.93 28.80
C MET A 321 -4.41 -28.64 29.37
N ASP A 322 -4.70 -29.85 28.90
CA ASP A 322 -5.82 -30.67 29.38
C ASP A 322 -5.68 -30.98 30.89
N GLU A 323 -4.48 -31.30 31.38
CA GLU A 323 -4.21 -31.51 32.80
C GLU A 323 -4.50 -30.24 33.63
N SER A 324 -4.10 -29.07 33.13
CA SER A 324 -4.31 -27.79 33.79
C SER A 324 -5.79 -27.40 33.82
N LEU A 325 -6.50 -27.62 32.71
CA LEU A 325 -7.95 -27.43 32.62
C LEU A 325 -8.73 -28.33 33.59
N LEU A 326 -8.36 -29.61 33.67
CA LEU A 326 -8.97 -30.55 34.61
C LEU A 326 -8.76 -30.14 36.07
N LYS A 327 -7.58 -29.60 36.41
CA LYS A 327 -7.32 -29.03 37.75
C LYS A 327 -8.15 -27.78 38.03
N ALA A 328 -8.34 -26.92 37.03
CA ALA A 328 -9.07 -25.67 37.17
C ALA A 328 -10.58 -25.90 37.28
N LEU A 329 -11.17 -26.65 36.35
CA LEU A 329 -12.62 -26.81 36.21
C LEU A 329 -13.18 -28.06 36.90
N GLY A 330 -12.34 -29.08 37.13
CA GLY A 330 -12.76 -30.37 37.65
C GLY A 330 -13.25 -31.33 36.55
N ALA A 331 -13.36 -32.62 36.89
CA ALA A 331 -13.88 -33.62 35.96
C ALA A 331 -15.41 -33.49 35.84
N SER A 332 -15.92 -33.44 34.61
CA SER A 332 -17.36 -33.49 34.34
C SER A 332 -17.80 -34.95 34.18
N VAL A 333 -18.80 -35.37 34.97
CA VAL A 333 -19.39 -36.72 34.88
C VAL A 333 -20.56 -36.65 33.89
N GLN A 334 -20.51 -37.45 32.81
CA GLN A 334 -21.57 -37.55 31.77
C GLN A 334 -21.74 -36.32 30.87
N CYS A 335 -20.67 -35.90 30.19
CA CYS A 335 -20.73 -34.87 29.15
C CYS A 335 -20.46 -35.44 27.76
N ASP A 336 -21.31 -35.10 26.79
CA ASP A 336 -21.06 -35.39 25.38
C ASP A 336 -19.84 -34.60 24.85
N ARG A 337 -19.19 -35.12 23.81
CA ARG A 337 -17.99 -34.49 23.22
C ARG A 337 -18.37 -33.64 22.01
N LYS A 338 -19.03 -32.50 22.25
CA LYS A 338 -19.58 -31.65 21.18
C LYS A 338 -18.52 -31.09 20.23
N LEU A 339 -17.35 -30.68 20.72
CA LEU A 339 -16.28 -30.15 19.86
C LEU A 339 -15.77 -31.14 18.78
N ILE A 340 -16.00 -32.44 18.95
CA ILE A 340 -15.59 -33.48 17.99
C ILE A 340 -16.69 -33.75 16.95
N GLU A 341 -17.91 -33.21 17.17
CA GLU A 341 -19.01 -33.37 16.22
C GLU A 341 -18.70 -32.64 14.91
N SER A 342 -19.09 -33.27 13.79
CA SER A 342 -18.83 -32.74 12.45
C SER A 342 -19.49 -31.38 12.19
N ASN A 343 -20.58 -31.05 12.89
CA ASN A 343 -21.26 -29.76 12.79
C ASN A 343 -20.38 -28.58 13.28
N ILE A 344 -19.69 -28.70 14.41
CA ILE A 344 -18.80 -27.68 14.96
C ILE A 344 -17.56 -27.58 14.08
N ALA A 345 -16.94 -28.71 13.73
CA ALA A 345 -15.79 -28.72 12.84
C ALA A 345 -16.07 -28.03 11.49
N LEU A 346 -17.24 -28.27 10.88
CA LEU A 346 -17.66 -27.59 9.64
C LEU A 346 -17.89 -26.08 9.83
N ARG A 347 -18.42 -25.66 10.98
CA ARG A 347 -18.60 -24.23 11.29
C ARG A 347 -17.27 -23.52 11.52
N VAL A 348 -16.29 -24.19 12.12
CA VAL A 348 -14.93 -23.67 12.30
C VAL A 348 -14.23 -23.55 10.96
N ASP A 349 -14.30 -24.59 10.11
CA ASP A 349 -13.74 -24.56 8.74
C ASP A 349 -14.37 -23.45 7.89
N ASP A 350 -15.68 -23.21 8.04
CA ASP A 350 -16.36 -22.10 7.37
C ASP A 350 -15.79 -20.73 7.75
N LEU A 351 -15.19 -20.53 8.94
CA LEU A 351 -14.57 -19.25 9.30
C LEU A 351 -13.41 -18.87 8.36
N GLN A 352 -12.77 -19.84 7.71
CA GLN A 352 -11.68 -19.64 6.74
C GLN A 352 -10.48 -18.84 7.28
N LEU A 353 -10.20 -18.95 8.58
CA LEU A 353 -9.10 -18.24 9.26
C LEU A 353 -7.77 -18.98 9.09
N LYS A 354 -7.36 -19.21 7.83
CA LYS A 354 -6.25 -20.07 7.38
C LYS A 354 -4.89 -19.84 8.07
N LYS A 355 -4.70 -18.73 8.78
CA LYS A 355 -3.47 -18.34 9.49
C LYS A 355 -3.54 -18.57 11.01
N ALA A 356 -4.73 -18.68 11.58
CA ALA A 356 -4.94 -18.64 13.03
C ALA A 356 -4.72 -20.02 13.66
N PHE A 357 -4.23 -20.02 14.90
CA PHE A 357 -4.25 -21.20 15.74
C PHE A 357 -5.67 -21.41 16.31
N GLU A 358 -6.35 -22.47 15.87
CA GLU A 358 -7.75 -22.72 16.22
C GLU A 358 -7.83 -23.81 17.30
N LEU A 359 -8.21 -23.41 18.52
CA LEU A 359 -8.26 -24.27 19.69
C LEU A 359 -9.66 -24.28 20.29
N GLY A 360 -10.33 -25.43 20.24
CA GLY A 360 -11.52 -25.72 20.99
C GLY A 360 -11.22 -26.04 22.46
N VAL A 361 -12.01 -25.47 23.37
CA VAL A 361 -11.91 -25.68 24.81
C VAL A 361 -13.28 -26.08 25.37
N SER A 362 -13.40 -27.32 25.83
CA SER A 362 -14.60 -27.81 26.52
C SER A 362 -14.56 -27.43 28.01
N ILE A 363 -15.65 -26.85 28.52
CA ILE A 363 -15.71 -26.24 29.87
C ILE A 363 -16.65 -26.95 30.86
N GLY A 364 -17.08 -28.17 30.55
CA GLY A 364 -18.11 -28.89 31.30
C GLY A 364 -19.53 -28.55 30.82
N CYS A 365 -20.52 -29.33 31.27
CA CYS A 365 -21.93 -29.20 30.84
C CYS A 365 -22.86 -28.65 31.92
N ASP A 366 -22.32 -28.24 33.06
CA ASP A 366 -23.07 -27.60 34.13
C ASP A 366 -22.98 -26.06 34.04
N GLU A 367 -23.98 -25.37 34.57
CA GLU A 367 -23.98 -23.90 34.64
C GLU A 367 -23.43 -23.36 35.98
N GLN A 368 -22.82 -24.21 36.81
CA GLN A 368 -22.27 -23.75 38.08
C GLN A 368 -20.94 -23.05 37.86
N MET A 369 -20.62 -22.09 38.74
CA MET A 369 -19.32 -21.43 38.77
C MET A 369 -18.95 -20.72 37.43
N LEU A 370 -19.91 -20.08 36.75
CA LEU A 370 -19.69 -19.36 35.49
C LEU A 370 -18.53 -18.37 35.55
N GLU A 371 -18.42 -17.59 36.63
CA GLU A 371 -17.28 -16.67 36.86
C GLU A 371 -15.93 -17.40 36.83
N LYS A 372 -15.85 -18.57 37.47
CA LYS A 372 -14.65 -19.40 37.49
C LYS A 372 -14.32 -19.95 36.10
N LYS A 373 -15.35 -20.38 35.34
CA LYS A 373 -15.19 -20.85 33.95
C LYS A 373 -14.69 -19.71 33.06
N ALA A 374 -15.30 -18.54 33.14
CA ALA A 374 -14.90 -17.34 32.40
C ALA A 374 -13.48 -16.89 32.75
N ALA A 375 -13.13 -16.79 34.04
CA ALA A 375 -11.78 -16.43 34.47
C ALA A 375 -10.72 -17.46 34.01
N THR A 376 -11.10 -18.74 33.92
CA THR A 376 -10.24 -19.78 33.35
C THR A 376 -9.99 -19.50 31.87
N ILE A 377 -11.02 -19.21 31.07
CA ILE A 377 -10.85 -18.85 29.64
C ILE A 377 -10.02 -17.58 29.46
N GLY A 378 -10.21 -16.57 30.31
CA GLY A 378 -9.35 -15.39 30.32
C GLY A 378 -7.89 -15.74 30.59
N THR A 379 -7.64 -16.63 31.56
CA THR A 379 -6.28 -17.12 31.88
C THR A 379 -5.65 -17.87 30.71
N ILE A 380 -6.41 -18.72 30.04
CA ILE A 380 -5.98 -19.43 28.82
C ILE A 380 -5.58 -18.43 27.73
N SER A 381 -6.38 -17.39 27.54
CA SER A 381 -6.11 -16.35 26.55
C SER A 381 -4.78 -15.63 26.84
N ASN A 382 -4.54 -15.26 28.10
CA ASN A 382 -3.26 -14.67 28.54
C ASN A 382 -2.08 -15.65 28.40
N MET A 383 -2.28 -16.95 28.62
CA MET A 383 -1.23 -17.97 28.48
C MET A 383 -0.86 -18.22 27.02
N ILE A 384 -1.86 -18.41 26.15
CA ILE A 384 -1.66 -18.75 24.73
C ILE A 384 -0.87 -17.64 24.03
N LYS A 385 -1.04 -16.38 24.40
CA LYS A 385 -0.21 -15.24 23.94
C LYS A 385 1.29 -15.58 23.90
N ASN A 386 1.83 -16.21 24.96
CA ASN A 386 3.26 -16.52 25.06
C ASN A 386 3.70 -17.62 24.10
N GLU A 387 2.77 -18.44 23.65
CA GLU A 387 2.98 -19.51 22.68
C GLU A 387 2.81 -19.00 21.24
N LEU A 388 2.04 -17.91 21.02
CA LEU A 388 1.83 -17.26 19.72
C LEU A 388 3.07 -16.49 19.24
N ILE A 389 4.23 -17.14 19.23
CA ILE A 389 5.45 -16.62 18.62
C ILE A 389 5.50 -17.12 17.17
N LYS A 390 4.85 -16.37 16.27
CA LYS A 390 5.41 -16.12 14.94
C LYS A 390 6.28 -14.88 15.07
N ASP A 391 7.33 -14.77 14.26
CA ASP A 391 8.13 -13.55 14.08
C ASP A 391 7.21 -12.33 14.02
N SER A 392 6.98 -11.70 15.17
CA SER A 392 6.13 -10.53 15.29
C SER A 392 6.99 -9.38 14.84
N VAL A 393 7.20 -9.28 13.53
CA VAL A 393 7.54 -8.00 12.95
C VAL A 393 6.31 -7.16 13.18
N SER A 394 6.40 -6.26 14.15
CA SER A 394 5.46 -5.15 14.25
C SER A 394 5.38 -4.51 12.87
N GLU A 395 4.16 -4.29 12.37
CA GLU A 395 3.94 -3.29 11.33
C GLU A 395 4.81 -2.07 11.66
N PHE A 396 5.46 -1.52 10.63
CA PHE A 396 6.59 -0.59 10.68
C PHE A 396 7.97 -1.26 10.80
N SER A 397 8.33 -2.00 9.76
CA SER A 397 9.74 -2.26 9.42
C SER A 397 10.09 -1.61 8.08
N VAL A 398 9.82 -0.31 7.98
CA VAL A 398 10.89 0.55 7.45
C VAL A 398 11.91 0.49 8.58
N VAL A 399 13.03 -0.19 8.41
CA VAL A 399 14.18 0.07 9.30
C VAL A 399 14.30 1.59 9.32
N PRO A 400 14.16 2.28 10.47
CA PRO A 400 14.30 3.72 10.49
C PRO A 400 15.68 3.98 9.90
N SER A 401 15.71 4.66 8.76
CA SER A 401 16.98 5.22 8.37
C SER A 401 17.37 6.18 9.49
N ALA A 402 18.62 6.10 9.93
CA ALA A 402 19.14 7.05 10.92
C ALA A 402 19.17 8.49 10.38
N HIS A 403 18.86 8.70 9.09
CA HIS A 403 18.76 9.99 8.44
C HIS A 403 17.29 10.51 8.45
N PRO A 404 16.98 11.60 9.17
CA PRO A 404 15.65 12.22 9.21
C PRO A 404 15.12 12.69 7.84
N GLY A 405 16.01 12.76 6.84
CA GLY A 405 15.68 13.08 5.46
C GLY A 405 14.86 12.02 4.76
N ASP A 406 14.96 10.80 5.25
CA ASP A 406 14.49 9.57 4.61
C ASP A 406 13.05 9.25 5.01
N HIS A 407 12.50 10.03 5.95
CA HIS A 407 11.11 10.01 6.33
C HIS A 407 10.31 10.94 5.41
N PHE A 408 9.30 10.38 4.75
CA PHE A 408 8.33 11.17 4.01
C PHE A 408 7.59 12.11 4.97
N THR A 409 7.53 13.41 4.63
CA THR A 409 6.58 14.34 5.28
C THR A 409 5.15 13.81 5.12
N PRO A 410 4.17 14.17 5.96
CA PRO A 410 2.80 13.68 5.79
C PRO A 410 2.17 14.02 4.44
N ASP A 411 2.52 15.17 3.87
CA ASP A 411 2.09 15.52 2.51
C ASP A 411 2.72 14.55 1.48
N GLN A 412 3.97 14.13 1.68
CA GLN A 412 4.60 13.08 0.87
C GLN A 412 4.05 11.66 1.19
N MET A 413 3.64 11.39 2.44
CA MET A 413 3.07 10.11 2.86
C MET A 413 1.80 9.77 2.08
N ILE A 414 1.00 10.78 1.73
CA ILE A 414 -0.17 10.59 0.86
C ILE A 414 0.27 10.00 -0.48
N HIS A 415 1.40 10.44 -1.04
CA HIS A 415 1.89 10.03 -2.36
C HIS A 415 2.63 8.69 -2.36
N VAL A 416 3.01 8.17 -1.20
CA VAL A 416 3.82 6.93 -1.08
C VAL A 416 3.10 5.82 -0.31
N THR A 417 1.78 5.95 -0.11
CA THR A 417 0.94 4.94 0.54
C THR A 417 -0.34 4.70 -0.26
N SER A 418 -1.14 3.73 0.18
CA SER A 418 -2.46 3.44 -0.38
C SER A 418 -3.41 4.65 -0.39
N ALA A 419 -3.17 5.68 0.43
CA ALA A 419 -3.90 6.95 0.40
C ALA A 419 -3.79 7.66 -0.97
N ALA A 420 -2.72 7.43 -1.74
CA ALA A 420 -2.55 7.98 -3.08
C ALA A 420 -3.65 7.53 -4.05
N ILE A 421 -4.20 6.32 -3.86
CA ILE A 421 -5.09 5.67 -4.82
C ILE A 421 -6.36 6.48 -5.07
N ALA A 422 -6.96 7.05 -4.01
CA ALA A 422 -8.17 7.85 -4.15
C ALA A 422 -7.94 9.08 -5.04
N GLU A 423 -6.78 9.73 -4.88
CA GLU A 423 -6.40 10.89 -5.68
C GLU A 423 -6.03 10.50 -7.12
N LEU A 424 -5.28 9.41 -7.30
CA LEU A 424 -4.93 8.90 -8.62
C LEU A 424 -6.16 8.48 -9.44
N ALA A 425 -7.15 7.87 -8.79
CA ALA A 425 -8.42 7.51 -9.42
C ALA A 425 -9.22 8.76 -9.80
N ARG A 426 -9.24 9.79 -8.93
CA ARG A 426 -9.89 11.08 -9.19
C ARG A 426 -9.28 11.82 -10.39
N GLN A 427 -7.96 11.67 -10.60
CA GLN A 427 -7.25 12.22 -11.75
C GLN A 427 -7.36 11.36 -13.02
N GLU A 428 -8.14 10.28 -13.01
CA GLU A 428 -8.28 9.31 -14.11
C GLU A 428 -6.92 8.73 -14.57
N CYS A 429 -5.94 8.69 -13.67
CA CYS A 429 -4.61 8.17 -13.97
C CYS A 429 -4.52 6.64 -13.88
N VAL A 430 -5.33 6.04 -13.00
CA VAL A 430 -5.31 4.61 -12.73
C VAL A 430 -6.70 4.01 -12.85
N GLN A 431 -6.77 2.78 -13.37
CA GLN A 431 -7.96 1.95 -13.36
C GLN A 431 -7.76 0.78 -12.40
N GLU A 432 -8.60 0.68 -11.37
CA GLU A 432 -8.58 -0.47 -10.45
C GLU A 432 -9.22 -1.71 -11.10
N VAL A 433 -8.55 -2.85 -10.96
CA VAL A 433 -9.04 -4.19 -11.31
C VAL A 433 -8.80 -5.08 -10.10
N SER A 434 -9.83 -5.82 -9.68
CA SER A 434 -9.76 -6.63 -8.46
C SER A 434 -10.11 -8.09 -8.76
N ARG A 435 -9.39 -9.02 -8.12
CA ARG A 435 -9.63 -10.46 -8.22
C ARG A 435 -9.28 -11.14 -6.90
N GLY A 436 -10.27 -11.76 -6.26
CA GLY A 436 -10.10 -12.28 -4.89
C GLY A 436 -9.90 -11.14 -3.89
N ALA A 437 -8.92 -11.28 -3.00
CA ALA A 437 -8.50 -10.22 -2.07
C ALA A 437 -7.49 -9.23 -2.69
N ASN A 438 -7.01 -9.49 -3.91
CA ASN A 438 -5.95 -8.72 -4.56
C ASN A 438 -6.50 -7.57 -5.41
N LYS A 439 -5.84 -6.41 -5.31
CA LYS A 439 -6.12 -5.20 -6.10
C LYS A 439 -4.96 -4.90 -7.03
N TYR A 440 -5.27 -4.53 -8.26
CA TYR A 440 -4.33 -4.20 -9.31
C TYR A 440 -4.68 -2.83 -9.91
N TYR A 441 -3.68 -2.01 -10.18
CA TYR A 441 -3.89 -0.65 -10.69
C TYR A 441 -3.25 -0.49 -12.07
N LEU A 442 -4.08 -0.35 -13.10
CA LEU A 442 -3.65 -0.23 -14.48
C LEU A 442 -3.39 1.24 -14.83
N MET A 443 -2.24 1.52 -15.43
CA MET A 443 -1.80 2.86 -15.83
C MET A 443 -1.23 2.84 -17.25
N GLY A 444 -1.58 3.85 -18.07
CA GLY A 444 -1.03 4.02 -19.42
C GLY A 444 -2.03 3.74 -20.55
N SER A 445 -1.52 3.28 -21.69
CA SER A 445 -2.23 3.31 -22.97
C SER A 445 -3.34 2.28 -23.17
N GLY A 446 -3.44 1.27 -22.30
CA GLY A 446 -4.33 0.11 -22.50
C GLY A 446 -3.94 -0.74 -23.72
N LYS A 447 -2.70 -0.62 -24.19
CA LYS A 447 -2.11 -1.39 -25.29
C LYS A 447 -0.85 -2.13 -24.81
N PRO A 448 -0.49 -3.27 -25.43
CA PRO A 448 0.74 -3.98 -25.11
C PRO A 448 2.00 -3.12 -25.38
N PRO A 449 3.11 -3.32 -24.64
CA PRO A 449 3.32 -4.38 -23.65
C PRO A 449 2.62 -4.15 -22.31
N TYR A 450 2.32 -5.24 -21.59
CA TYR A 450 1.69 -5.21 -20.25
C TYR A 450 2.70 -5.69 -19.20
N THR A 451 3.21 -4.77 -18.40
CA THR A 451 4.22 -5.07 -17.39
C THR A 451 3.62 -5.00 -15.99
N LEU A 452 3.69 -6.10 -15.24
CA LEU A 452 3.35 -6.12 -13.82
C LEU A 452 4.54 -5.56 -13.02
N ILE A 453 4.28 -4.58 -12.16
CA ILE A 453 5.24 -4.06 -11.17
C ILE A 453 4.68 -4.44 -9.81
N ALA A 454 5.31 -5.42 -9.17
CA ALA A 454 4.86 -5.98 -7.89
C ALA A 454 5.89 -5.69 -6.80
N ALA A 455 5.43 -5.13 -5.69
CA ALA A 455 6.24 -4.95 -4.49
C ALA A 455 5.95 -6.09 -3.50
N VAL A 456 6.97 -6.88 -3.15
CA VAL A 456 6.79 -8.07 -2.28
C VAL A 456 7.09 -7.78 -0.81
N GLU A 457 7.61 -6.60 -0.50
CA GLU A 457 7.98 -6.16 0.85
C GLU A 457 7.31 -4.82 1.18
N LYS A 458 7.08 -4.57 2.48
CA LYS A 458 6.48 -3.31 2.97
C LYS A 458 7.34 -2.10 2.59
N ARG A 459 8.65 -2.33 2.48
CA ARG A 459 9.61 -1.30 2.09
C ARG A 459 9.52 -0.94 0.60
N THR A 460 9.25 -1.91 -0.26
CA THR A 460 9.12 -1.68 -1.71
C THR A 460 7.72 -1.24 -2.13
N GLU A 461 6.72 -1.43 -1.27
CA GLU A 461 5.36 -0.88 -1.41
C GLU A 461 5.38 0.64 -1.56
N ALA A 462 6.12 1.34 -0.70
CA ALA A 462 6.23 2.80 -0.75
C ALA A 462 6.78 3.29 -2.10
N MET A 463 7.79 2.60 -2.63
CA MET A 463 8.34 2.87 -3.96
C MET A 463 7.30 2.67 -5.07
N ALA A 464 6.48 1.61 -5.00
CA ALA A 464 5.44 1.36 -5.98
C ALA A 464 4.37 2.47 -5.99
N TYR A 465 3.95 2.95 -4.81
CA TYR A 465 3.05 4.10 -4.70
C TYR A 465 3.68 5.40 -5.19
N GLU A 466 4.94 5.65 -4.83
CA GLU A 466 5.67 6.83 -5.28
C GLU A 466 5.83 6.87 -6.82
N MET A 467 6.08 5.71 -7.44
CA MET A 467 6.09 5.56 -8.90
C MET A 467 4.75 5.97 -9.50
N MET A 468 3.63 5.44 -8.98
CA MET A 468 2.30 5.75 -9.48
C MET A 468 1.98 7.25 -9.35
N SER A 469 2.27 7.85 -8.19
CA SER A 469 2.10 9.28 -7.93
C SER A 469 2.95 10.14 -8.87
N THR A 470 4.22 9.79 -9.06
CA THR A 470 5.15 10.51 -9.95
C THR A 470 4.72 10.44 -11.40
N TYR A 471 4.21 9.28 -11.84
CA TYR A 471 3.79 9.05 -13.23
C TYR A 471 2.47 9.75 -13.56
N CYS A 472 1.65 10.02 -12.54
CA CYS A 472 0.40 10.75 -12.70
C CYS A 472 0.60 12.27 -12.65
N ASN A 473 1.54 12.76 -11.84
CA ASN A 473 1.78 14.18 -11.61
C ASN A 473 2.14 14.93 -12.91
N PRO A 474 1.37 15.94 -13.36
CA PRO A 474 1.61 16.67 -14.60
C PRO A 474 3.02 17.27 -14.78
N GLU A 475 3.69 17.66 -13.69
CA GLU A 475 5.02 18.29 -13.74
C GLU A 475 6.12 17.26 -14.08
N THR A 476 6.04 16.06 -13.49
CA THR A 476 7.03 14.98 -13.65
C THR A 476 6.63 13.97 -14.73
N LYS A 477 5.35 13.90 -15.08
CA LYS A 477 4.78 12.99 -16.10
C LYS A 477 5.45 13.15 -17.46
N GLY A 478 5.96 14.34 -17.78
CA GLY A 478 6.74 14.58 -19.00
C GLY A 478 7.91 13.61 -19.18
N GLU A 479 8.54 13.17 -18.08
CA GLU A 479 9.69 12.26 -18.12
C GLU A 479 9.34 10.80 -18.41
N PHE A 480 8.10 10.38 -18.14
CA PHE A 480 7.60 9.01 -18.28
C PHE A 480 6.47 8.86 -19.30
N SER A 481 6.08 9.97 -19.94
CA SER A 481 4.97 10.05 -20.90
C SER A 481 5.15 9.06 -22.07
N GLU A 482 6.37 8.87 -22.57
CA GLU A 482 6.66 7.90 -23.62
C GLU A 482 6.33 6.46 -23.19
N ILE A 483 6.71 6.07 -21.97
CA ILE A 483 6.42 4.74 -21.42
C ILE A 483 4.91 4.55 -21.27
N LEU A 484 4.20 5.52 -20.69
CA LEU A 484 2.75 5.43 -20.46
C LEU A 484 1.94 5.47 -21.77
N THR A 485 2.42 6.16 -22.80
CA THR A 485 1.75 6.23 -24.11
C THR A 485 1.98 4.99 -24.96
N GLN A 486 3.08 4.27 -24.75
CA GLN A 486 3.44 3.08 -25.54
C GLN A 486 3.21 1.74 -24.82
N SER A 487 2.97 1.73 -23.52
CA SER A 487 2.76 0.51 -22.73
C SER A 487 1.59 0.62 -21.77
N THR A 488 1.27 -0.48 -21.10
CA THR A 488 0.37 -0.52 -19.94
C THR A 488 1.15 -1.08 -18.76
N LEU A 489 1.25 -0.31 -17.69
CA LEU A 489 1.82 -0.76 -16.42
C LEU A 489 0.68 -1.24 -15.53
N VAL A 490 0.87 -2.39 -14.90
CA VAL A 490 -0.05 -2.94 -13.90
C VAL A 490 0.69 -2.92 -12.57
N PHE A 491 0.23 -2.13 -11.62
CA PHE A 491 0.83 -2.07 -10.30
C PHE A 491 0.13 -3.02 -9.35
N MET A 492 0.92 -3.75 -8.58
CA MET A 492 0.53 -4.49 -7.39
C MET A 492 1.40 -3.97 -6.23
N PRO A 493 1.05 -2.81 -5.65
CA PRO A 493 1.87 -2.17 -4.60
C PRO A 493 1.91 -3.01 -3.32
N GLU A 494 0.86 -3.78 -3.07
CA GLU A 494 0.70 -4.62 -1.88
C GLU A 494 0.40 -6.06 -2.31
N ILE A 495 1.01 -7.03 -1.63
CA ILE A 495 0.69 -8.45 -1.78
C ILE A 495 0.01 -8.98 -0.51
N PRO A 496 -0.81 -10.04 -0.59
CA PRO A 496 -1.27 -10.77 0.59
C PRO A 496 -0.04 -11.25 1.35
N HIS A 497 0.07 -10.89 2.64
CA HIS A 497 1.24 -11.19 3.46
C HIS A 497 2.52 -10.49 2.96
N THR A 498 2.42 -9.19 2.66
CA THR A 498 3.57 -8.33 2.34
C THR A 498 4.69 -8.56 3.36
N GLN A 499 5.88 -8.88 2.87
CA GLN A 499 7.01 -9.22 3.74
C GLN A 499 7.43 -7.97 4.51
N LEU A 500 7.40 -8.07 5.83
CA LEU A 500 7.68 -6.91 6.69
C LEU A 500 9.18 -6.65 6.82
N ASN A 501 10.00 -7.70 6.70
CA ASN A 501 11.46 -7.62 6.76
C ASN A 501 12.08 -7.71 5.38
N CYS A 502 13.26 -7.10 5.29
CA CYS A 502 14.18 -7.30 4.18
C CYS A 502 14.63 -8.77 4.10
N HIS A 503 14.61 -9.34 2.89
CA HIS A 503 15.06 -10.70 2.64
C HIS A 503 15.97 -10.76 1.41
N ASP A 504 17.09 -11.49 1.48
CA ASP A 504 17.90 -11.72 0.28
C ASP A 504 17.29 -12.84 -0.57
N TYR A 505 16.59 -12.47 -1.64
CA TYR A 505 15.87 -13.42 -2.49
C TYR A 505 16.76 -14.05 -3.55
N ASP A 506 17.02 -15.35 -3.40
CA ASP A 506 17.64 -16.15 -4.46
C ASP A 506 16.62 -16.85 -5.38
N THR A 507 15.33 -16.83 -5.03
CA THR A 507 14.25 -17.42 -5.82
C THR A 507 12.93 -16.67 -5.62
N ILE A 508 12.03 -16.78 -6.61
CA ILE A 508 10.67 -16.23 -6.57
C ILE A 508 9.58 -17.31 -6.52
N SER A 509 9.97 -18.58 -6.40
CA SER A 509 9.04 -19.72 -6.36
C SER A 509 7.87 -19.54 -5.36
N PRO A 510 8.05 -18.97 -4.16
CA PRO A 510 6.94 -18.73 -3.23
C PRO A 510 5.84 -17.80 -3.76
N PHE A 511 6.18 -16.87 -4.67
CA PHE A 511 5.26 -15.89 -5.24
C PHE A 511 4.55 -16.40 -6.51
N LYS A 512 4.82 -17.64 -6.93
CA LYS A 512 4.31 -18.20 -8.19
C LYS A 512 2.77 -18.18 -8.27
N MET A 513 2.10 -18.69 -7.23
CA MET A 513 0.63 -18.70 -7.16
C MET A 513 0.03 -17.29 -7.18
N LEU A 514 0.72 -16.32 -6.58
CA LEU A 514 0.29 -14.92 -6.56
C LEU A 514 0.31 -14.31 -7.96
N PHE A 515 1.38 -14.55 -8.73
CA PHE A 515 1.47 -14.03 -10.09
C PHE A 515 0.55 -14.77 -11.07
N ASP A 516 0.22 -16.04 -10.83
CA ASP A 516 -0.85 -16.72 -11.57
C ASP A 516 -2.20 -16.03 -11.37
N GLU A 517 -2.52 -15.57 -10.15
CA GLU A 517 -3.73 -14.77 -9.90
C GLU A 517 -3.69 -13.42 -10.62
N ALA A 518 -2.53 -12.77 -10.68
CA ALA A 518 -2.34 -11.52 -11.40
C ALA A 518 -2.55 -11.68 -12.91
N ILE A 519 -1.98 -12.74 -13.52
CA ILE A 519 -2.22 -13.11 -14.92
C ILE A 519 -3.70 -13.42 -15.14
N ALA A 520 -4.35 -14.08 -14.19
CA ALA A 520 -5.76 -14.37 -14.32
C ALA A 520 -6.60 -13.08 -14.23
N ALA A 521 -6.22 -12.08 -13.44
CA ALA A 521 -6.87 -10.77 -13.39
C ALA A 521 -6.61 -9.93 -14.65
N VAL A 522 -5.38 -9.95 -15.17
CA VAL A 522 -4.96 -9.25 -16.37
C VAL A 522 -4.27 -10.24 -17.34
N PRO A 523 -5.04 -10.97 -18.18
CA PRO A 523 -4.51 -12.01 -19.05
C PRO A 523 -3.45 -11.54 -20.05
N GLN A 524 -3.40 -10.24 -20.35
CA GLN A 524 -2.45 -9.65 -21.29
C GLN A 524 -1.04 -9.53 -20.72
N LEU A 525 -0.82 -9.73 -19.41
CA LEU A 525 0.49 -9.66 -18.77
C LEU A 525 1.50 -10.55 -19.49
N ASP A 526 2.64 -9.95 -19.86
CA ASP A 526 3.69 -10.61 -20.61
C ASP A 526 5.10 -10.37 -20.03
N PHE A 527 5.18 -9.64 -18.90
CA PHE A 527 6.42 -9.40 -18.16
C PHE A 527 6.13 -9.04 -16.70
N VAL A 528 7.00 -9.46 -15.77
CA VAL A 528 6.91 -9.10 -14.35
C VAL A 528 8.20 -8.44 -13.87
N VAL A 529 8.06 -7.34 -13.13
CA VAL A 529 9.13 -6.71 -12.35
C VAL A 529 8.74 -6.82 -10.87
N ILE A 530 9.57 -7.53 -10.11
CA ILE A 530 9.39 -7.78 -8.68
C ILE A 530 10.37 -6.89 -7.94
N LEU A 531 9.86 -5.98 -7.12
CA LEU A 531 10.64 -5.06 -6.30
C LEU A 531 10.80 -5.66 -4.90
N ALA A 532 12.05 -5.90 -4.52
CA ALA A 532 12.44 -6.45 -3.23
C ALA A 532 13.69 -5.74 -2.69
N THR A 533 14.07 -6.00 -1.44
CA THR A 533 15.35 -5.58 -0.86
C THR A 533 16.21 -6.80 -0.55
N GLY A 534 17.23 -6.66 0.27
CA GLY A 534 18.13 -7.75 0.67
C GLY A 534 19.39 -7.88 -0.17
N GLY A 535 19.49 -7.07 -1.20
CA GLY A 535 20.62 -7.05 -2.09
C GLY A 535 20.63 -5.83 -2.98
N MET A 536 21.77 -5.61 -3.63
CA MET A 536 21.92 -4.62 -4.70
C MET A 536 22.28 -5.37 -5.98
N LYS A 537 21.25 -6.02 -6.52
CA LYS A 537 21.37 -6.99 -7.60
C LYS A 537 20.07 -7.12 -8.37
N VAL A 538 20.18 -7.60 -9.61
CA VAL A 538 19.05 -7.93 -10.46
C VAL A 538 19.14 -9.41 -10.84
N ARG A 539 18.04 -10.13 -10.65
CA ARG A 539 17.87 -11.50 -11.14
C ARG A 539 16.89 -11.48 -12.29
N TYR A 540 17.10 -12.31 -13.31
CA TYR A 540 16.22 -12.36 -14.47
C TYR A 540 15.82 -13.79 -14.83
N ILE A 541 14.62 -13.93 -15.39
CA ILE A 541 14.12 -15.18 -15.98
C ILE A 541 13.89 -14.95 -17.47
N ASN A 542 14.50 -15.80 -18.29
CA ASN A 542 14.39 -15.79 -19.75
C ASN A 542 13.56 -17.01 -20.22
N GLU A 543 12.25 -16.95 -20.07
CA GLU A 543 11.37 -17.98 -20.62
C GLU A 543 11.06 -17.73 -22.08
N THR A 544 10.87 -16.48 -22.54
CA THR A 544 10.35 -16.20 -23.88
C THR A 544 11.44 -16.13 -24.95
N LEU A 545 11.89 -14.93 -25.31
CA LEU A 545 12.86 -14.65 -26.39
C LEU A 545 14.21 -14.13 -25.85
N GLY A 546 14.41 -14.18 -24.53
CA GLY A 546 15.70 -13.87 -23.91
C GLY A 546 15.97 -12.40 -23.60
N VAL A 547 14.94 -11.55 -23.63
CA VAL A 547 15.08 -10.09 -23.50
C VAL A 547 15.19 -9.63 -22.04
N ALA A 548 14.76 -10.43 -21.05
CA ALA A 548 14.84 -10.07 -19.64
C ALA A 548 16.30 -9.79 -19.20
N ARG A 549 17.25 -10.57 -19.70
CA ARG A 549 18.69 -10.31 -19.46
C ARG A 549 19.11 -8.91 -19.92
N GLN A 550 18.71 -8.51 -21.12
CA GLN A 550 19.07 -7.21 -21.69
C GLN A 550 18.45 -6.07 -20.87
N ILE A 551 17.20 -6.23 -20.42
CA ILE A 551 16.52 -5.26 -19.55
C ILE A 551 17.22 -5.18 -18.19
N ALA A 552 17.66 -6.31 -17.61
CA ALA A 552 18.44 -6.33 -16.37
C ALA A 552 19.79 -5.61 -16.53
N GLU A 553 20.48 -5.81 -17.67
CA GLU A 553 21.73 -5.12 -17.99
C GLU A 553 21.52 -3.61 -18.11
N GLN A 554 20.41 -3.16 -18.72
CA GLN A 554 20.04 -1.76 -18.84
C GLN A 554 19.69 -1.12 -17.48
N TYR A 555 19.03 -1.87 -16.60
CA TYR A 555 18.78 -1.42 -15.23
C TYR A 555 20.11 -1.15 -14.52
N ARG A 556 21.02 -2.13 -14.55
CA ARG A 556 22.31 -2.04 -13.87
C ARG A 556 23.15 -0.88 -14.42
N SER A 557 23.20 -0.68 -15.73
CA SER A 557 24.05 0.34 -16.34
C SER A 557 23.67 1.77 -15.92
N GLU A 558 22.40 2.00 -15.61
CA GLU A 558 21.87 3.31 -15.22
C GLU A 558 21.74 3.49 -13.70
N HIS A 559 21.93 2.41 -12.92
CA HIS A 559 21.93 2.48 -11.46
C HIS A 559 23.28 2.99 -10.93
N ASP A 560 23.27 4.07 -10.17
CA ASP A 560 24.51 4.77 -9.77
C ASP A 560 25.52 3.91 -9.02
N LEU A 561 25.02 3.00 -8.18
CA LEU A 561 25.86 2.10 -7.41
C LEU A 561 26.16 0.74 -8.08
N MET A 562 25.31 0.26 -9.00
CA MET A 562 25.51 -1.05 -9.65
C MET A 562 26.28 -0.93 -10.96
N LYS A 563 26.32 0.26 -11.60
CA LYS A 563 27.04 0.48 -12.86
C LYS A 563 28.56 0.33 -12.75
N SER A 564 29.12 0.57 -11.57
CA SER A 564 30.57 0.60 -11.33
C SER A 564 31.17 -0.74 -10.88
N THR A 565 30.34 -1.76 -10.66
CA THR A 565 30.78 -3.06 -10.15
C THR A 565 29.97 -4.19 -10.76
N ASP A 566 30.66 -5.24 -11.20
CA ASP A 566 30.00 -6.50 -11.56
C ASP A 566 29.57 -7.30 -10.33
N GLN A 567 30.01 -6.88 -9.13
CA GLN A 567 29.66 -7.49 -7.87
C GLN A 567 28.54 -6.79 -7.12
N GLU A 568 27.71 -7.58 -6.44
CA GLU A 568 26.66 -7.10 -5.56
C GLU A 568 27.22 -6.26 -4.39
N GLY A 569 26.63 -5.08 -4.16
CA GLY A 569 27.09 -4.11 -3.16
C GLY A 569 26.84 -4.50 -1.69
N CYS A 570 26.01 -5.51 -1.41
CA CYS A 570 25.54 -5.85 -0.07
C CYS A 570 26.25 -7.04 0.59
N ALA A 571 27.17 -7.72 -0.10
CA ALA A 571 27.63 -9.04 0.29
C ALA A 571 28.51 -9.05 1.58
N LYS A 572 28.03 -9.73 2.63
CA LYS A 572 28.87 -10.32 3.69
C LYS A 572 28.88 -11.85 3.54
N SER A 573 29.99 -12.35 2.98
CA SER A 573 30.49 -13.73 3.14
C SER A 573 29.77 -14.94 2.51
N LEU A 574 29.54 -14.99 1.19
CA LEU A 574 29.53 -16.28 0.43
C LEU A 574 30.09 -16.10 -1.02
N PRO A 575 30.79 -17.10 -1.60
CA PRO A 575 31.49 -16.95 -2.90
C PRO A 575 30.60 -16.95 -4.15
N THR A 576 29.39 -17.51 -4.09
CA THR A 576 28.51 -17.80 -5.25
C THR A 576 27.40 -16.75 -5.49
N GLU A 577 27.19 -15.83 -4.56
CA GLU A 577 26.16 -14.77 -4.65
C GLU A 577 26.71 -13.44 -5.19
N LYS A 578 27.97 -13.42 -5.64
CA LYS A 578 28.69 -12.17 -5.90
C LYS A 578 28.23 -11.39 -7.12
N GLU A 579 27.52 -11.97 -8.09
CA GLU A 579 27.19 -11.26 -9.34
C GLU A 579 26.00 -10.32 -9.18
N ALA A 580 26.16 -9.07 -9.63
CA ALA A 580 25.11 -8.05 -9.66
C ALA A 580 23.96 -8.41 -10.61
N ILE A 581 24.21 -9.23 -11.64
CA ILE A 581 23.18 -9.76 -12.56
C ILE A 581 23.33 -11.27 -12.67
N ARG A 582 22.24 -12.02 -12.46
CA ARG A 582 22.24 -13.48 -12.61
C ARG A 582 20.89 -14.03 -13.08
N GLY A 583 20.92 -15.05 -13.93
CA GLY A 583 19.71 -15.76 -14.37
C GLY A 583 19.22 -16.78 -13.34
N PHE A 584 17.89 -16.97 -13.26
CA PHE A 584 17.24 -18.00 -12.44
C PHE A 584 15.96 -18.52 -13.13
N SER A 585 15.23 -19.46 -12.50
CA SER A 585 14.01 -20.06 -13.06
C SER A 585 12.80 -19.94 -12.13
N TRP A 586 11.61 -20.09 -12.71
CA TRP A 586 10.35 -20.22 -11.97
C TRP A 586 10.28 -21.50 -11.12
N SER A 587 11.12 -22.49 -11.42
CA SER A 587 11.16 -23.83 -10.84
C SER A 587 12.58 -24.19 -10.42
N ASP A 588 13.09 -23.53 -9.38
CA ASP A 588 14.36 -23.95 -8.77
C ASP A 588 14.13 -25.19 -7.90
N ASN A 589 15.00 -26.20 -8.04
CA ASN A 589 14.96 -27.51 -7.36
C ASN A 589 15.02 -27.47 -5.81
N ALA A 590 14.93 -26.29 -5.20
CA ALA A 590 14.89 -26.08 -3.76
C ALA A 590 13.48 -26.19 -3.15
N SER A 591 12.39 -26.08 -3.95
CA SER A 591 11.03 -26.22 -3.41
C SER A 591 10.57 -27.69 -3.42
N ARG A 592 10.61 -28.32 -2.24
CA ARG A 592 9.94 -29.60 -1.97
C ARG A 592 8.39 -29.52 -2.02
N MET A 593 7.82 -28.42 -2.49
CA MET A 593 6.38 -28.08 -2.38
C MET A 593 5.55 -28.25 -3.66
N ASP A 594 6.15 -28.46 -4.84
CA ASP A 594 5.36 -28.76 -6.04
C ASP A 594 5.74 -30.12 -6.65
N LYS A 595 5.06 -31.18 -6.17
CA LYS A 595 5.10 -32.53 -6.76
C LYS A 595 3.95 -32.76 -7.75
N SER A 596 3.19 -31.72 -8.10
CA SER A 596 1.91 -31.89 -8.80
C SER A 596 2.05 -32.04 -10.32
N GLY A 597 3.18 -31.62 -10.91
CA GLY A 597 3.38 -31.66 -12.37
C GLY A 597 2.38 -30.77 -13.14
N VAL A 598 1.72 -29.85 -12.45
CA VAL A 598 0.75 -28.92 -13.02
C VAL A 598 1.51 -27.79 -13.73
N GLN A 599 1.12 -27.49 -14.97
CA GLN A 599 1.70 -26.40 -15.74
C GLN A 599 1.02 -25.07 -15.36
N HIS A 600 1.81 -24.11 -14.90
CA HIS A 600 1.32 -22.81 -14.43
C HIS A 600 1.42 -21.74 -15.53
N PRO A 601 0.48 -20.78 -15.61
CA PRO A 601 0.56 -19.64 -16.52
C PRO A 601 1.89 -18.87 -16.44
N THR A 602 2.46 -18.68 -15.24
CA THR A 602 3.75 -18.02 -15.03
C THR A 602 4.95 -18.73 -15.66
N ASP A 603 4.87 -20.04 -15.92
CA ASP A 603 5.99 -20.85 -16.44
C ASP A 603 6.46 -20.39 -17.85
N ASN A 604 5.70 -19.51 -18.51
CA ASN A 604 6.03 -18.96 -19.82
C ASN A 604 6.27 -17.44 -19.80
N LEU A 605 6.53 -16.86 -18.64
CA LEU A 605 6.64 -15.42 -18.44
C LEU A 605 8.09 -15.01 -18.17
N ASP A 606 8.55 -13.94 -18.82
CA ASP A 606 9.81 -13.32 -18.46
C ASP A 606 9.64 -12.48 -17.19
N ALA A 607 10.67 -12.45 -16.35
CA ALA A 607 10.62 -11.72 -15.10
C ALA A 607 11.96 -11.09 -14.72
N LEU A 608 11.88 -10.00 -13.97
CA LEU A 608 12.97 -9.39 -13.23
C LEU A 608 12.64 -9.40 -11.76
N LEU A 609 13.58 -9.86 -10.95
CA LEU A 609 13.60 -9.62 -9.52
C LEU A 609 14.69 -8.58 -9.27
N VAL A 610 14.28 -7.38 -8.89
CA VAL A 610 15.16 -6.25 -8.66
C VAL A 610 15.27 -6.07 -7.15
N GLN A 611 16.45 -6.39 -6.61
CA GLN A 611 16.78 -6.09 -5.24
C GLN A 611 17.48 -4.74 -5.19
N ILE A 612 16.75 -3.76 -4.64
CA ILE A 612 17.04 -2.33 -4.78
C ILE A 612 17.81 -1.73 -3.61
N GLY A 613 18.18 -2.52 -2.59
CA GLY A 613 18.87 -2.04 -1.40
C GLY A 613 19.23 -3.15 -0.43
N CYS A 614 20.25 -2.91 0.41
CA CYS A 614 20.72 -3.85 1.43
C CYS A 614 19.80 -3.88 2.67
N CYS A 615 19.77 -5.00 3.40
CA CYS A 615 18.98 -5.12 4.64
C CYS A 615 19.47 -4.24 5.81
N TYR A 616 20.78 -4.00 5.89
CA TYR A 616 21.40 -3.25 6.97
C TYR A 616 22.16 -2.08 6.34
N GLU A 617 21.69 -0.87 6.55
CA GLU A 617 22.17 0.29 5.80
C GLU A 617 23.48 0.85 6.36
N ASN A 618 24.44 1.04 5.46
CA ASN A 618 25.52 2.05 5.56
C ASN A 618 25.70 2.82 4.23
N MET A 619 24.87 2.54 3.20
CA MET A 619 25.12 2.98 1.80
C MET A 619 23.89 3.43 1.01
N ALA A 620 22.71 3.55 1.63
CA ALA A 620 21.49 4.05 0.99
C ALA A 620 20.93 5.25 1.78
N SER A 621 20.24 6.14 1.08
CA SER A 621 19.61 7.38 1.55
C SER A 621 18.12 7.21 1.90
N GLY A 622 17.67 5.98 2.15
CA GLY A 622 16.29 5.63 2.52
C GLY A 622 15.19 5.88 1.48
N HIS A 623 15.42 6.72 0.46
CA HIS A 623 14.51 7.05 -0.64
C HIS A 623 14.70 6.11 -1.84
N LEU A 624 14.20 4.88 -1.71
CA LEU A 624 14.38 3.81 -2.69
C LEU A 624 14.00 4.20 -4.12
N TYR A 625 12.90 4.93 -4.33
CA TYR A 625 12.51 5.32 -5.68
C TYR A 625 13.52 6.29 -6.30
N SER A 626 13.95 7.33 -5.57
CA SER A 626 14.87 8.35 -6.10
C SER A 626 16.21 7.75 -6.56
N GLU A 627 16.73 6.78 -5.82
CA GLU A 627 17.98 6.07 -6.14
C GLU A 627 17.84 5.18 -7.38
N ASN A 628 16.65 4.58 -7.55
CA ASN A 628 16.38 3.60 -8.58
C ASN A 628 15.67 4.20 -9.80
N GLN A 629 15.23 5.46 -9.76
CA GLN A 629 14.37 6.09 -10.76
C GLN A 629 14.98 6.01 -12.17
N ARG A 630 16.26 6.36 -12.31
CA ARG A 630 16.97 6.33 -13.59
C ARG A 630 17.06 4.90 -14.15
N ALA A 631 17.37 3.93 -13.28
CA ALA A 631 17.48 2.52 -13.63
C ALA A 631 16.14 1.90 -14.04
N VAL A 632 15.08 2.17 -13.27
CA VAL A 632 13.71 1.73 -13.56
C VAL A 632 13.24 2.32 -14.88
N LYS A 633 13.46 3.61 -15.11
CA LYS A 633 13.11 4.28 -16.37
C LYS A 633 13.81 3.62 -17.55
N ALA A 634 15.10 3.34 -17.43
CA ALA A 634 15.88 2.73 -18.49
C ALA A 634 15.42 1.29 -18.81
N ALA A 635 15.14 0.49 -17.77
CA ALA A 635 14.58 -0.85 -17.92
C ALA A 635 13.20 -0.84 -18.61
N LEU A 636 12.29 0.03 -18.17
CA LEU A 636 10.96 0.16 -18.77
C LEU A 636 11.01 0.73 -20.20
N THR A 637 11.98 1.58 -20.51
CA THR A 637 12.21 2.08 -21.88
C THR A 637 12.70 0.97 -22.79
N GLU A 638 13.68 0.18 -22.34
CA GLU A 638 14.18 -0.96 -23.11
C GLU A 638 13.10 -2.03 -23.30
N ARG A 639 12.18 -2.17 -22.33
CA ARG A 639 11.01 -3.04 -22.44
C ARG A 639 10.08 -2.68 -23.60
N LEU A 640 10.07 -1.43 -24.09
CA LEU A 640 9.27 -1.03 -25.25
C LEU A 640 9.79 -1.62 -26.57
N ARG A 641 11.02 -2.14 -26.59
CA ARG A 641 11.66 -2.62 -27.81
C ARG A 641 11.06 -3.95 -28.31
N GLY A 642 10.49 -3.93 -29.51
CA GLY A 642 9.90 -5.12 -30.12
C GLY A 642 8.76 -4.84 -31.09
N VAL A 643 7.93 -5.85 -31.31
CA VAL A 643 6.81 -5.79 -32.26
C VAL A 643 5.49 -5.89 -31.52
N ARG A 644 4.62 -4.88 -31.73
CA ARG A 644 3.23 -4.88 -31.26
C ARG A 644 2.33 -5.43 -32.35
N ILE A 645 1.66 -6.54 -32.07
CA ILE A 645 0.71 -7.17 -32.97
C ILE A 645 -0.71 -6.88 -32.48
N LEU A 646 -1.53 -6.29 -33.34
CA LEU A 646 -2.91 -5.91 -33.07
C LEU A 646 -3.84 -6.59 -34.09
N GLY A 647 -4.97 -7.12 -33.65
CA GLY A 647 -5.88 -7.90 -34.48
C GLY A 647 -5.51 -9.39 -34.58
N GLY A 648 -6.46 -10.19 -35.08
CA GLY A 648 -6.38 -11.66 -35.08
C GLY A 648 -7.45 -12.30 -34.18
N ALA A 649 -7.68 -13.60 -34.35
CA ALA A 649 -8.61 -14.35 -33.50
C ALA A 649 -7.84 -15.01 -32.34
N ASP A 650 -8.52 -15.24 -31.22
CA ASP A 650 -7.96 -15.96 -30.08
C ASP A 650 -7.51 -17.38 -30.50
N GLY A 651 -6.38 -17.83 -29.95
CA GLY A 651 -5.75 -19.10 -30.28
C GLY A 651 -4.80 -19.06 -31.49
N MET A 652 -4.64 -17.92 -32.16
CA MET A 652 -3.52 -17.70 -33.08
C MET A 652 -2.19 -17.65 -32.31
N THR A 653 -1.10 -18.08 -32.94
CA THR A 653 0.24 -18.09 -32.33
C THR A 653 1.25 -17.33 -33.16
N VAL A 654 2.25 -16.75 -32.50
CA VAL A 654 3.32 -15.97 -33.12
C VAL A 654 4.65 -16.69 -32.91
N SER A 655 5.45 -16.81 -33.97
CA SER A 655 6.83 -17.28 -33.89
C SER A 655 7.78 -16.31 -34.57
N VAL A 656 9.00 -16.23 -34.07
CA VAL A 656 10.06 -15.34 -34.58
C VAL A 656 11.23 -16.19 -35.07
N ASP A 657 11.84 -15.83 -36.21
CA ASP A 657 13.12 -16.36 -36.71
C ASP A 657 13.26 -17.90 -36.76
N GLY A 658 12.13 -18.61 -36.89
CA GLY A 658 12.12 -20.08 -36.89
C GLY A 658 12.33 -20.73 -35.52
N GLN A 659 12.26 -19.97 -34.43
CA GLN A 659 12.31 -20.51 -33.07
C GLN A 659 11.12 -21.44 -32.77
N HIS A 660 11.36 -22.46 -31.94
CA HIS A 660 10.37 -23.46 -31.54
C HIS A 660 9.32 -22.93 -30.56
N LYS A 661 9.63 -21.89 -29.76
CA LYS A 661 8.69 -21.31 -28.80
C LYS A 661 7.69 -20.42 -29.54
N THR A 662 6.41 -20.64 -29.30
CA THR A 662 5.32 -19.86 -29.91
C THR A 662 4.57 -19.09 -28.83
N LEU A 663 4.19 -17.84 -29.14
CA LEU A 663 3.49 -16.95 -28.21
C LEU A 663 2.02 -16.83 -28.61
N PRO A 664 1.05 -17.10 -27.72
CA PRO A 664 -0.37 -16.98 -28.06
C PRO A 664 -0.79 -15.52 -28.19
N LEU A 665 -1.70 -15.24 -29.12
CA LEU A 665 -2.46 -13.99 -29.19
C LEU A 665 -3.60 -14.04 -28.16
N LEU A 666 -3.68 -13.03 -27.31
CA LEU A 666 -4.67 -12.93 -26.23
C LEU A 666 -5.56 -11.71 -26.50
N GLY A 667 -6.85 -11.93 -26.78
CA GLY A 667 -7.79 -10.88 -27.16
C GLY A 667 -7.40 -10.20 -28.48
N GLY A 668 -6.77 -10.96 -29.39
CA GLY A 668 -6.23 -10.43 -30.66
C GLY A 668 -5.12 -9.40 -30.48
N ARG A 669 -4.40 -9.38 -29.35
CA ARG A 669 -3.25 -8.48 -29.12
C ARG A 669 -2.07 -9.27 -28.55
N ARG A 670 -0.85 -8.90 -28.94
CA ARG A 670 0.38 -9.46 -28.35
C ARG A 670 1.55 -8.51 -28.56
N PHE A 671 2.42 -8.37 -27.57
CA PHE A 671 3.74 -7.79 -27.76
C PHE A 671 4.79 -8.90 -27.85
N VAL A 672 5.74 -8.72 -28.75
CA VAL A 672 6.85 -9.65 -28.99
C VAL A 672 8.15 -8.87 -28.75
N PRO A 673 8.83 -9.08 -27.61
CA PRO A 673 10.05 -8.36 -27.31
C PRO A 673 11.18 -8.85 -28.22
N LEU A 674 11.91 -7.92 -28.85
CA LEU A 674 12.98 -8.24 -29.81
C LEU A 674 14.16 -7.28 -29.66
N PRO A 675 15.40 -7.79 -29.77
CA PRO A 675 16.59 -6.95 -29.79
C PRO A 675 16.70 -6.18 -31.11
N ASN A 676 17.74 -5.34 -31.24
CA ASN A 676 18.05 -4.67 -32.49
C ASN A 676 18.43 -5.69 -33.57
N GLY A 677 17.82 -5.56 -34.75
CA GLY A 677 18.02 -6.49 -35.85
C GLY A 677 16.82 -6.57 -36.79
N GLU A 678 16.98 -7.36 -37.85
CA GLU A 678 15.89 -7.75 -38.73
C GLU A 678 15.36 -9.11 -38.27
N HIS A 679 14.06 -9.16 -37.97
CA HIS A 679 13.39 -10.34 -37.44
C HIS A 679 12.22 -10.73 -38.33
N LEU A 680 12.07 -12.02 -38.62
CA LEU A 680 10.97 -12.57 -39.39
C LEU A 680 9.87 -13.09 -38.45
N ILE A 681 8.73 -12.39 -38.44
CA ILE A 681 7.57 -12.76 -37.64
C ILE A 681 6.57 -13.55 -38.49
N LYS A 682 6.12 -14.69 -37.96
CA LYS A 682 5.07 -15.52 -38.55
C LYS A 682 3.92 -15.68 -37.57
N VAL A 683 2.71 -15.32 -38.00
CA VAL A 683 1.46 -15.52 -37.27
C VAL A 683 0.76 -16.73 -37.86
N ARG A 684 0.43 -17.72 -37.04
CA ARG A 684 -0.24 -18.96 -37.43
C ARG A 684 -1.64 -19.05 -36.85
N THR A 685 -2.55 -19.66 -37.59
CA THR A 685 -3.90 -20.02 -37.13
C THR A 685 -3.83 -21.15 -36.08
N PRO A 686 -4.91 -21.40 -35.32
CA PRO A 686 -4.98 -22.55 -34.40
C PRO A 686 -4.69 -23.90 -35.10
N GLY A 687 -4.97 -24.01 -36.41
CA GLY A 687 -4.66 -25.18 -37.23
C GLY A 687 -3.23 -25.24 -37.78
N GLY A 688 -2.34 -24.34 -37.34
CA GLY A 688 -0.92 -24.34 -37.73
C GLY A 688 -0.59 -23.72 -39.09
N GLN A 689 -1.58 -23.22 -39.83
CA GLN A 689 -1.35 -22.56 -41.13
C GLN A 689 -0.87 -21.12 -40.94
N THR A 690 0.07 -20.66 -41.77
CA THR A 690 0.56 -19.27 -41.74
C THR A 690 -0.54 -18.33 -42.20
N HIS A 691 -1.03 -17.49 -41.29
CA HIS A 691 -2.01 -16.43 -41.55
C HIS A 691 -1.34 -15.16 -42.08
N ALA A 692 -0.20 -14.78 -41.49
CA ALA A 692 0.58 -13.63 -41.90
C ALA A 692 2.08 -13.84 -41.67
N GLN A 693 2.91 -13.27 -42.53
CA GLN A 693 4.37 -13.27 -42.39
C GLN A 693 4.92 -11.90 -42.81
N PHE A 694 5.79 -11.32 -41.99
CA PHE A 694 6.41 -10.02 -42.25
C PHE A 694 7.77 -9.91 -41.56
N ALA A 695 8.67 -9.11 -42.13
CA ALA A 695 9.91 -8.73 -41.47
C ALA A 695 9.68 -7.45 -40.65
N ALA A 696 10.29 -7.38 -39.46
CA ALA A 696 10.36 -6.17 -38.65
C ALA A 696 11.83 -5.81 -38.41
N ILE A 697 12.16 -4.54 -38.59
CA ILE A 697 13.49 -4.00 -38.33
C ILE A 697 13.41 -3.19 -37.04
N ILE A 698 14.09 -3.67 -36.00
CA ILE A 698 14.15 -3.04 -34.70
C ILE A 698 15.49 -2.30 -34.60
N SER A 699 15.44 -1.03 -34.20
CA SER A 699 16.61 -0.18 -34.04
C SER A 699 16.40 0.86 -32.95
N ASP A 700 17.43 1.56 -32.51
CA ASP A 700 17.28 2.63 -31.50
C ASP A 700 16.43 3.81 -31.98
N ARG A 701 16.29 3.98 -33.30
CA ARG A 701 15.38 4.99 -33.90
C ARG A 701 13.94 4.50 -34.02
N THR A 702 13.76 3.18 -34.08
CA THR A 702 12.47 2.51 -34.24
C THR A 702 12.39 1.34 -33.27
N PRO A 703 12.30 1.62 -31.96
CA PRO A 703 12.33 0.58 -30.94
C PRO A 703 11.07 -0.30 -31.01
N THR A 704 9.92 0.30 -31.33
CA THR A 704 8.63 -0.38 -31.42
C THR A 704 8.12 -0.39 -32.86
N VAL A 705 7.76 -1.57 -33.38
CA VAL A 705 7.07 -1.72 -34.68
C VAL A 705 5.65 -2.23 -34.45
N GLU A 706 4.65 -1.47 -34.89
CA GLU A 706 3.25 -1.88 -34.78
C GLU A 706 2.75 -2.54 -36.07
N LYS A 707 2.08 -3.69 -35.94
CA LYS A 707 1.49 -4.42 -37.07
C LYS A 707 0.06 -4.85 -36.80
N PHE A 708 -0.84 -4.46 -37.71
CA PHE A 708 -2.23 -4.92 -37.69
C PHE A 708 -2.42 -6.19 -38.51
N ILE A 709 -3.08 -7.20 -37.93
CA ILE A 709 -3.43 -8.48 -38.54
C ILE A 709 -4.96 -8.53 -38.69
N GLY A 710 -5.43 -8.43 -39.94
CA GLY A 710 -6.86 -8.46 -40.23
C GLY A 710 -7.48 -9.81 -39.88
N VAL A 711 -8.69 -9.78 -39.28
CA VAL A 711 -9.58 -10.94 -39.24
C VAL A 711 -10.16 -11.07 -40.63
N GLN A 712 -9.83 -12.16 -41.34
CA GLN A 712 -10.36 -12.42 -42.67
C GLN A 712 -11.84 -12.81 -42.53
N SER A 713 -12.73 -11.83 -42.35
CA SER A 713 -14.17 -12.05 -42.51
C SER A 713 -14.50 -11.94 -43.99
N SER A 714 -15.22 -12.92 -44.51
CA SER A 714 -15.70 -13.05 -45.88
C SER A 714 -16.54 -11.85 -46.39
N ASN A 715 -16.80 -10.86 -45.53
CA ASN A 715 -17.67 -9.71 -45.79
C ASN A 715 -16.93 -8.49 -46.39
N MET A 716 -15.60 -8.41 -46.30
CA MET A 716 -14.85 -7.24 -46.79
C MET A 716 -14.91 -7.11 -48.33
N LEU A 717 -14.95 -8.23 -49.06
CA LEU A 717 -15.12 -8.23 -50.52
C LEU A 717 -16.52 -7.72 -50.91
N ILE A 718 -17.54 -8.09 -50.14
CA ILE A 718 -18.93 -7.69 -50.38
C ILE A 718 -19.10 -6.19 -50.12
N ILE A 719 -18.51 -5.67 -49.03
CA ILE A 719 -18.59 -4.25 -48.68
C ILE A 719 -17.82 -3.39 -49.70
N THR A 720 -16.65 -3.83 -50.16
CA THR A 720 -15.91 -3.10 -51.23
C THR A 720 -16.67 -3.10 -52.56
N ILE A 721 -17.25 -4.24 -52.96
CA ILE A 721 -18.10 -4.31 -54.16
C ILE A 721 -19.34 -3.42 -54.02
N ALA A 722 -20.01 -3.43 -52.87
CA ALA A 722 -21.18 -2.60 -52.59
C ALA A 722 -20.84 -1.10 -52.63
N SER A 723 -19.67 -0.72 -52.09
CA SER A 723 -19.18 0.66 -52.09
C SER A 723 -18.85 1.15 -53.50
N ILE A 724 -18.22 0.29 -54.32
CA ILE A 724 -17.94 0.59 -55.73
C ILE A 724 -19.24 0.73 -56.53
N LEU A 725 -20.23 -0.14 -56.30
CA LEU A 725 -21.55 -0.05 -56.94
C LEU A 725 -22.31 1.23 -56.56
N MET A 726 -22.23 1.66 -55.30
CA MET A 726 -22.78 2.94 -54.83
C MET A 726 -22.13 4.14 -55.52
N ILE A 727 -20.80 4.14 -55.67
CA ILE A 727 -20.08 5.22 -56.37
C ILE A 727 -20.47 5.26 -57.86
N ILE A 728 -20.61 4.11 -58.51
CA ILE A 728 -21.09 4.01 -59.89
C ILE A 728 -22.53 4.52 -60.01
N ALA A 729 -23.41 4.18 -59.07
CA ALA A 729 -24.79 4.67 -59.06
C ALA A 729 -24.87 6.20 -58.86
N CYS A 730 -24.07 6.76 -57.95
CA CYS A 730 -23.97 8.21 -57.74
C CYS A 730 -23.46 8.94 -58.98
N THR A 731 -22.44 8.41 -59.67
CA THR A 731 -21.92 9.02 -60.90
C THR A 731 -22.94 8.95 -62.04
N PHE A 732 -23.74 7.89 -62.14
CA PHE A 732 -24.84 7.78 -63.11
C PHE A 732 -25.98 8.78 -62.82
N MET A 733 -26.35 8.94 -61.55
CA MET A 733 -27.36 9.91 -61.10
C MET A 733 -26.91 11.35 -61.35
N CYS A 734 -25.64 11.68 -61.06
CA CYS A 734 -25.05 12.98 -61.38
C CYS A 734 -25.01 13.23 -62.90
N ARG A 735 -24.67 12.21 -63.70
CA ARG A 735 -24.66 12.32 -65.17
C ARG A 735 -26.06 12.55 -65.74
N GLN A 736 -27.10 11.89 -65.22
CA GLN A 736 -28.49 12.12 -65.65
C GLN A 736 -29.02 13.50 -65.24
N ARG A 737 -28.63 14.01 -64.07
CA ARG A 737 -28.94 15.40 -63.67
C ARG A 737 -28.27 16.40 -64.61
N VAL A 738 -27.01 16.20 -64.99
CA VAL A 738 -26.28 17.09 -65.90
C VAL A 738 -26.86 17.04 -67.33
N THR A 739 -27.24 15.87 -67.85
CA THR A 739 -27.86 15.78 -69.19
C THR A 739 -29.29 16.34 -69.24
N SER A 740 -30.08 16.23 -68.16
CA SER A 740 -31.41 16.87 -68.11
C SER A 740 -31.34 18.40 -67.99
N VAL A 741 -30.32 18.94 -67.32
CA VAL A 741 -30.09 20.39 -67.21
C VAL A 741 -29.52 20.97 -68.51
N LEU A 742 -28.66 20.23 -69.22
CA LEU A 742 -28.10 20.66 -70.51
C LEU A 742 -29.10 20.59 -71.68
N ASN A 743 -30.10 19.70 -71.62
CA ASN A 743 -31.18 19.67 -72.63
C ASN A 743 -32.30 20.72 -72.40
N ARG A 744 -32.38 21.36 -71.23
CA ARG A 744 -33.36 22.43 -70.94
C ARG A 744 -32.86 23.85 -71.22
N ARG A 745 -31.55 24.04 -71.43
CA ARG A 745 -30.95 25.33 -71.81
C ARG A 745 -30.25 25.18 -73.15
N GLY A 746 -31.01 25.28 -74.24
CA GLY A 746 -30.46 25.34 -75.60
C GLY A 746 -29.44 26.47 -75.72
N PHE A 747 -28.17 26.11 -75.76
CA PHE A 747 -27.06 27.06 -75.88
C PHE A 747 -25.91 26.44 -76.70
N PHE A 748 -26.21 26.02 -77.92
CA PHE A 748 -25.21 26.02 -78.99
C PHE A 748 -25.41 27.31 -79.79
N ASN A 749 -24.50 28.28 -79.61
CA ASN A 749 -23.96 29.13 -80.67
C ASN A 749 -22.98 30.19 -80.11
N GLY A 750 -21.74 30.15 -80.60
CA GLY A 750 -21.09 31.34 -81.16
C GLY A 750 -20.39 32.35 -80.24
N ILE A 751 -19.05 32.27 -80.22
CA ILE A 751 -18.09 33.36 -80.54
C ILE A 751 -18.22 34.70 -79.77
N GLY A 752 -17.19 35.01 -78.97
CA GLY A 752 -16.39 36.23 -79.14
C GLY A 752 -16.72 37.50 -78.32
N SER A 753 -15.65 38.01 -77.68
CA SER A 753 -15.31 39.42 -77.45
C SER A 753 -15.74 40.16 -76.15
N LYS A 754 -14.69 40.65 -75.49
CA LYS A 754 -14.44 42.01 -74.93
C LYS A 754 -15.50 42.78 -74.09
N GLN A 755 -14.97 43.25 -72.95
CA GLN A 755 -15.05 44.60 -72.34
C GLN A 755 -16.31 45.07 -71.58
N GLY A 756 -16.04 45.79 -70.48
CA GLY A 756 -16.85 46.90 -69.93
C GLY A 756 -17.56 46.58 -68.61
N PHE A 757 -17.20 47.17 -67.46
CA PHE A 757 -17.76 48.41 -66.86
C PHE A 757 -19.25 48.24 -66.45
N GLU A 758 -19.82 48.60 -65.29
CA GLU A 758 -19.57 49.59 -64.22
C GLU A 758 -20.67 49.31 -63.13
N ARG A 759 -20.36 49.12 -61.83
CA ARG A 759 -20.53 50.03 -60.66
C ARG A 759 -21.97 50.55 -60.28
N ILE A 760 -22.43 50.06 -59.10
CA ILE A 760 -23.22 50.68 -57.96
C ILE A 760 -24.68 51.20 -58.22
N PRO A 761 -25.56 51.55 -57.22
CA PRO A 761 -25.69 51.24 -55.77
C PRO A 761 -27.14 51.00 -55.18
N LEU A 762 -27.16 50.64 -53.87
CA LEU A 762 -27.99 51.17 -52.74
C LEU A 762 -29.32 50.53 -52.28
N TYR A 763 -29.39 50.45 -50.93
CA TYR A 763 -30.49 50.35 -49.93
C TYR A 763 -30.82 48.96 -49.35
N LYS A 764 -31.20 48.74 -48.08
CA LYS A 764 -30.97 49.22 -46.69
C LYS A 764 -31.97 48.41 -45.79
N SER A 765 -31.76 48.37 -44.47
CA SER A 765 -32.58 47.83 -43.34
C SER A 765 -32.56 46.30 -43.12
N ASP A 766 -31.92 45.80 -42.06
CA ASP A 766 -32.38 45.67 -40.63
C ASP A 766 -33.38 44.48 -40.54
N ASP A 767 -33.29 43.45 -39.71
CA ASP A 767 -32.74 43.23 -38.35
C ASP A 767 -32.55 41.71 -38.07
N GLU A 768 -31.69 41.40 -37.07
CA GLU A 768 -31.71 40.27 -36.10
C GLU A 768 -31.63 38.81 -36.65
N ASP A 769 -30.82 37.86 -36.16
CA ASP A 769 -30.02 37.73 -34.93
C ASP A 769 -29.11 36.48 -35.02
N GLU A 770 -28.15 36.40 -34.09
CA GLU A 770 -27.42 35.22 -33.57
C GLU A 770 -26.10 34.73 -34.22
N ASP A 771 -25.04 34.98 -33.44
CA ASP A 771 -24.03 34.02 -32.96
C ASP A 771 -22.64 33.90 -33.63
N GLU A 772 -21.70 34.52 -32.90
CA GLU A 772 -20.39 34.00 -32.48
C GLU A 772 -19.51 33.25 -33.49
N ILE A 773 -18.66 34.08 -34.10
CA ILE A 773 -17.25 33.87 -34.44
C ILE A 773 -16.56 32.85 -33.51
N PHE A 774 -16.05 31.75 -34.07
CA PHE A 774 -14.61 31.41 -33.97
C PHE A 774 -14.22 30.34 -35.01
N ASP A 775 -13.10 30.65 -35.67
CA ASP A 775 -12.09 29.73 -36.20
C ASP A 775 -11.99 29.47 -37.72
N MET A 776 -10.72 29.37 -38.12
CA MET A 776 -10.10 29.05 -39.40
C MET A 776 -9.62 30.20 -40.28
N GLN A 777 -8.54 30.86 -39.83
CA GLN A 777 -7.48 31.32 -40.72
C GLN A 777 -6.09 31.15 -40.09
N LYS A 778 -5.42 30.05 -40.45
CA LYS A 778 -3.99 29.90 -40.83
C LYS A 778 -3.73 28.39 -40.95
N LEU A 779 -3.65 27.87 -42.18
CA LEU A 779 -2.40 27.63 -42.93
C LEU A 779 -1.39 26.79 -42.16
#